data_AF-A0A2K3DBJ4-F1
#
_entry.id   AF-A0A2K3DBJ4-F1
#
_cell.length_a   1.000
_cell.length_b   1.000
_cell.length_c   1.000
_cell.angle_alpha   90.00
_cell.angle_beta   90.00
_cell.angle_gamma   90.00
#
_symmetry.space_group_name_H-M   'P 1'
#
loop_
_entity.id
_entity.type
_entity.pdbx_description
1 polymer ?
#
loop_
_entity_poly.entity_id
_entity_poly.type
_entity_poly.pdbx_seq_one_letter_code
_entity_poly.pdbx_strand_id
1 'polypeptide(L)'
;MANVPGFLAAMETFRAASGQRLNLDKVELLPIGARRRATPAPTRAVAAGLAAGGAAAGNMAAHGVAATSVAAAGGMAAGGAAAGGAVAGGGPGTSHSGGGILAAGGAVPSRAGAVWAAAGVVVTGGVTAGGSAAGAGGAVAAPAPPNTVAMAHGLRVVSHSRTLGVVFYDLPLGTAAAQGAPSLSPAIGTLGTLCGLPLTAFGRGFCASSYAVSRVLYHMEFAGLPPQTVLADFLKTLVRFVDRRIIVATPQGAGRARPPGLPSDCVALPPRDGGFGLLPVVEHVRARHAVLAVRWLQHMHGSAAGTYVPPWTAAATALVQQLHTAAHPLCVLTMQRAAGGVGPAADGCAIFGQPVAATCPALVRLLGALSYLPPVTILRPAVLVPGPWCFALPLWGNPVLPCAAGLQAGGLERDFPALMALPGLLTLGTAVRCWEALAAVRQLVASKPAGALGPRLARRCTIQYKRSVLRPILRITDMARVPPALQSGPDAAAQFSALLARVPAAWRVAASATLHAPGGAASAPPAPQVWLLLAQSLGWRHGAADVPLLTLTVKQATQLQLAPAYDALRVRHLAFIQEAYSGAAPPAEAIHALRAALARLWALVWEPRHKEPLWRLAVNGFTGFGMLAAWAADGRVEKCPCGTQMTAGARVHHFWDCVVAEALRDVMREHANVDITRNQLWLVQAPPGLSQAVWDIVCLAAVAALEYGRQRLYACRDAADRTAEVAVVRKIGVEVIADFWSRLAAFKRIFAEDWKALRWTPAAPRLAYAALAADAVAAPAAHRARQRLRRPTKVCANPYCRSMDGPSALIAPSEGKTCSRCRRLTYCCGACQLEHWTETPGRHAPQQGPLGAC
;
A
#
# COMPACT_ATOMS: atom_id res chain seq x y z
N MET A 1 -6.94 -33.60 14.60
CA MET A 1 -6.69 -34.75 15.49
C MET A 1 -6.56 -36.04 14.69
N ALA A 2 -7.60 -36.51 13.99
CA ALA A 2 -7.55 -37.75 13.19
C ALA A 2 -6.43 -37.85 12.13
N ASN A 3 -5.97 -36.72 11.58
CA ASN A 3 -4.94 -36.70 10.53
C ASN A 3 -3.49 -36.68 11.07
N VAL A 4 -3.29 -36.53 12.38
CA VAL A 4 -1.94 -36.41 12.98
C VAL A 4 -1.10 -37.67 12.80
N PRO A 5 -1.64 -38.90 13.00
CA PRO A 5 -0.88 -40.12 12.75
C PRO A 5 -0.37 -40.24 11.30
N GLY A 6 -1.20 -39.88 10.32
CA GLY A 6 -0.82 -39.90 8.90
C GLY A 6 0.28 -38.89 8.57
N PHE A 7 0.24 -37.70 9.17
CA PHE A 7 1.31 -36.71 9.04
C PHE A 7 2.63 -37.20 9.65
N LEU A 8 2.60 -37.76 10.86
CA LEU A 8 3.80 -38.29 11.52
C LEU A 8 4.42 -39.44 10.71
N ALA A 9 3.60 -40.31 10.12
CA ALA A 9 4.06 -41.36 9.21
C ALA A 9 4.74 -40.77 7.97
N ALA A 10 4.15 -39.74 7.35
CA ALA A 10 4.76 -39.06 6.20
C ALA A 10 6.10 -38.39 6.56
N MET A 11 6.22 -37.83 7.77
CA MET A 11 7.48 -37.26 8.24
C MET A 11 8.55 -38.30 8.52
N GLU A 12 8.17 -39.51 8.95
CA GLU A 12 9.11 -40.63 9.08
C GLU A 12 9.60 -41.09 7.71
N THR A 13 8.74 -41.12 6.68
CA THR A 13 9.15 -41.35 5.29
C THR A 13 10.13 -40.28 4.83
N PHE A 14 9.88 -39.00 5.14
CA PHE A 14 10.78 -37.90 4.79
C PHE A 14 12.12 -38.00 5.51
N ARG A 15 12.10 -38.43 6.78
CA ARG A 15 13.31 -38.73 7.55
C ARG A 15 14.10 -39.86 6.92
N ALA A 16 13.45 -40.94 6.53
CA ALA A 16 14.12 -42.08 5.88
C ALA A 16 14.78 -41.66 4.56
N ALA A 17 14.16 -40.74 3.81
CA ALA A 17 14.68 -40.24 2.55
C ALA A 17 15.79 -39.17 2.68
N SER A 18 15.71 -38.29 3.68
CA SER A 18 16.56 -37.08 3.77
C SER A 18 17.53 -37.08 4.96
N GLY A 19 17.37 -38.00 5.91
CA GLY A 19 18.08 -37.99 7.19
C GLY A 19 17.60 -36.90 8.18
N GLN A 20 16.73 -35.97 7.76
CA GLN A 20 16.24 -34.89 8.60
C GLN A 20 15.09 -35.36 9.48
N ARG A 21 15.15 -35.05 10.78
CA ARG A 21 14.11 -35.43 11.74
C ARG A 21 13.24 -34.23 12.11
N LEU A 22 11.93 -34.46 12.24
CA LEU A 22 11.03 -33.49 12.84
C LEU A 22 11.34 -33.37 14.34
N ASN A 23 11.67 -32.16 14.81
CA ASN A 23 11.88 -31.90 16.24
C ASN A 23 10.52 -31.66 16.91
N LEU A 24 9.99 -32.69 17.57
CA LEU A 24 8.65 -32.65 18.20
C LEU A 24 8.54 -31.58 19.30
N ASP A 25 9.64 -31.23 19.98
CA ASP A 25 9.65 -30.18 21.01
C ASP A 25 9.46 -28.76 20.43
N LYS A 26 9.69 -28.60 19.12
CA LYS A 26 9.50 -27.34 18.40
C LYS A 26 8.22 -27.31 17.57
N VAL A 27 7.44 -28.39 17.58
CA VAL A 27 6.24 -28.53 16.76
C VAL A 27 5.00 -28.39 17.64
N GLU A 28 4.17 -27.42 17.29
CA GLU A 28 2.90 -27.17 17.96
C GLU A 28 1.75 -27.58 17.03
N LEU A 29 0.72 -28.20 17.62
CA LEU A 29 -0.52 -28.56 16.94
C LEU A 29 -1.58 -27.49 17.26
N LEU A 30 -2.00 -26.73 16.26
CA LEU A 30 -3.13 -25.81 16.37
C LEU A 30 -4.39 -26.48 15.78
N PRO A 31 -5.43 -26.77 16.58
CA PRO A 31 -6.72 -27.20 16.06
C PRO A 31 -7.34 -26.08 15.22
N ILE A 32 -7.96 -26.41 14.08
CA ILE A 32 -8.65 -25.43 13.22
C ILE A 32 -10.07 -25.96 12.95
N GLY A 33 -11.08 -25.13 13.21
CA GLY A 33 -12.48 -25.40 12.88
C GLY A 33 -13.20 -26.33 13.86
N ALA A 34 -12.63 -26.60 15.04
CA ALA A 34 -13.30 -27.41 16.05
C ALA A 34 -14.34 -26.55 16.78
N ARG A 35 -15.63 -26.67 16.41
CA ARG A 35 -16.72 -26.19 17.28
C ARG A 35 -16.51 -26.85 18.65
N ARG A 36 -16.09 -26.09 19.67
CA ARG A 36 -16.14 -26.57 21.05
C ARG A 36 -17.59 -26.95 21.32
N ARG A 37 -17.87 -28.24 21.50
CA ARG A 37 -19.14 -28.68 22.11
C ARG A 37 -19.22 -27.96 23.45
N ALA A 38 -20.27 -27.17 23.64
CA ALA A 38 -20.55 -26.58 24.94
C ALA A 38 -20.61 -27.72 25.96
N THR A 39 -19.73 -27.69 26.95
CA THR A 39 -19.84 -28.54 28.14
C THR A 39 -21.17 -28.19 28.83
N PRO A 40 -22.02 -29.19 29.18
CA PRO A 40 -23.22 -28.92 29.96
C PRO A 40 -22.81 -28.33 31.31
N ALA A 41 -23.53 -27.29 31.74
CA ALA A 41 -23.29 -26.63 33.01
C ALA A 41 -23.45 -27.63 34.18
N PRO A 42 -22.63 -27.54 35.24
CA PRO A 42 -22.82 -28.38 36.42
C PRO A 42 -24.14 -28.00 37.10
N THR A 43 -24.96 -29.01 37.40
CA THR A 43 -26.15 -28.93 38.23
C THR A 43 -25.84 -28.27 39.56
N ARG A 44 -26.48 -27.12 39.85
CA ARG A 44 -26.41 -26.46 41.16
C ARG A 44 -27.12 -27.34 42.19
N ALA A 45 -26.36 -27.81 43.18
CA ALA A 45 -26.91 -28.33 44.43
C ALA A 45 -27.63 -27.20 45.18
N VAL A 46 -28.85 -27.47 45.62
CA VAL A 46 -29.63 -26.62 46.50
C VAL A 46 -29.04 -26.75 47.90
N ALA A 47 -28.62 -25.63 48.48
CA ALA A 47 -28.40 -25.50 49.92
C ALA A 47 -29.22 -24.30 50.41
N ALA A 48 -30.19 -24.60 51.27
CA ALA A 48 -31.05 -23.66 51.95
C ALA A 48 -30.29 -22.93 53.07
N GLY A 49 -30.69 -21.68 53.36
CA GLY A 49 -30.23 -20.96 54.54
C GLY A 49 -30.57 -19.48 54.56
N LEU A 50 -31.74 -19.15 55.13
CA LEU A 50 -32.04 -18.04 56.06
C LEU A 50 -31.41 -16.65 55.78
N ALA A 51 -32.17 -15.63 55.35
CA ALA A 51 -33.14 -14.82 56.09
C ALA A 51 -32.57 -13.45 56.56
N ALA A 52 -33.43 -12.44 56.40
CA ALA A 52 -33.60 -11.23 57.22
C ALA A 52 -33.06 -9.87 56.72
N GLY A 53 -34.02 -8.95 56.54
CA GLY A 53 -33.92 -7.51 56.78
C GLY A 53 -33.25 -6.68 55.68
N GLY A 54 -33.76 -5.54 55.21
CA GLY A 54 -34.82 -4.67 55.70
C GLY A 54 -34.71 -3.37 54.91
N ALA A 55 -35.85 -2.82 54.52
CA ALA A 55 -35.99 -1.59 53.76
C ALA A 55 -35.59 -0.36 54.59
N ALA A 56 -35.16 0.72 53.92
CA ALA A 56 -35.66 2.07 54.19
C ALA A 56 -35.15 3.05 53.14
N ALA A 57 -36.11 3.76 52.53
CA ALA A 57 -35.94 4.86 51.61
C ALA A 57 -35.74 6.19 52.36
N GLY A 58 -35.27 7.21 51.65
CA GLY A 58 -35.20 8.58 52.16
C GLY A 58 -34.85 9.62 51.09
N ASN A 59 -35.90 10.06 50.37
CA ASN A 59 -36.19 11.40 49.82
C ASN A 59 -35.18 12.10 48.89
N MET A 60 -35.55 12.41 47.62
CA MET A 60 -36.49 13.48 47.17
C MET A 60 -36.02 14.89 47.57
N ALA A 61 -35.90 15.90 46.70
CA ALA A 61 -36.24 16.04 45.29
C ALA A 61 -35.63 17.35 44.71
N ALA A 62 -35.59 17.38 43.37
CA ALA A 62 -36.09 18.49 42.52
C ALA A 62 -35.17 19.71 42.25
N HIS A 63 -35.05 20.26 41.02
CA HIS A 63 -35.66 20.03 39.69
C HIS A 63 -34.66 20.57 38.64
N GLY A 64 -34.45 19.92 37.48
CA GLY A 64 -35.23 20.10 36.23
C GLY A 64 -34.39 20.95 35.26
N VAL A 65 -33.99 20.49 34.07
CA VAL A 65 -34.70 20.50 32.77
C VAL A 65 -34.09 19.40 31.87
N ALA A 66 -34.78 18.29 31.57
CA ALA A 66 -35.59 17.96 30.37
C ALA A 66 -34.77 17.78 29.06
N ALA A 67 -34.93 16.75 28.20
CA ALA A 67 -35.87 15.63 28.14
C ALA A 67 -35.32 14.47 27.25
N THR A 68 -35.60 13.25 27.70
CA THR A 68 -35.68 11.95 26.98
C THR A 68 -37.00 11.88 26.16
N SER A 69 -37.40 10.87 25.39
CA SER A 69 -37.41 9.43 25.65
C SER A 69 -38.03 8.64 24.49
N VAL A 70 -37.60 7.38 24.40
CA VAL A 70 -38.28 6.21 23.83
C VAL A 70 -39.50 5.85 24.70
N ALA A 71 -40.59 5.38 24.10
CA ALA A 71 -41.72 4.76 24.80
C ALA A 71 -41.98 3.34 24.27
N ALA A 72 -42.43 2.48 25.19
CA ALA A 72 -42.66 1.05 25.09
C ALA A 72 -44.16 0.70 25.01
N ALA A 73 -44.46 -0.55 24.61
CA ALA A 73 -45.56 -1.44 25.04
C ALA A 73 -45.49 -2.69 24.13
N GLY A 74 -45.73 -3.96 24.52
CA GLY A 74 -46.30 -4.61 25.69
C GLY A 74 -47.15 -5.81 25.19
N GLY A 75 -47.06 -7.01 25.79
CA GLY A 75 -48.12 -8.02 25.69
C GLY A 75 -47.77 -9.51 25.45
N MET A 76 -47.75 -10.27 26.56
CA MET A 76 -48.41 -11.59 26.79
C MET A 76 -47.91 -12.92 26.17
N ALA A 77 -48.29 -13.99 26.89
CA ALA A 77 -47.67 -15.31 27.02
C ALA A 77 -48.49 -16.48 26.40
N ALA A 78 -47.83 -17.66 26.30
CA ALA A 78 -48.29 -19.08 26.17
C ALA A 78 -47.35 -19.81 25.18
N GLY A 79 -46.89 -21.07 25.28
CA GLY A 79 -47.26 -22.28 26.02
C GLY A 79 -47.29 -23.48 25.04
N GLY A 80 -46.50 -24.55 25.28
CA GLY A 80 -46.54 -25.87 24.57
C GLY A 80 -45.20 -26.27 23.91
N ALA A 81 -44.41 -27.26 24.38
CA ALA A 81 -44.59 -28.74 24.39
C ALA A 81 -44.76 -29.32 22.96
N ALA A 82 -44.25 -30.47 22.51
CA ALA A 82 -43.27 -31.49 22.91
C ALA A 82 -43.21 -32.52 21.72
N ALA A 83 -42.33 -33.54 21.82
CA ALA A 83 -42.20 -34.75 21.00
C ALA A 83 -41.37 -34.60 19.68
N GLY A 84 -40.44 -35.48 19.32
CA GLY A 84 -40.14 -36.84 19.79
C GLY A 84 -40.15 -37.83 18.62
N GLY A 85 -39.07 -38.61 18.42
CA GLY A 85 -38.97 -39.70 17.43
C GLY A 85 -37.71 -39.55 16.54
N ALA A 86 -36.56 -40.17 16.81
CA ALA A 86 -36.19 -41.59 16.98
C ALA A 86 -35.92 -42.36 15.67
N VAL A 87 -34.62 -42.61 15.44
CA VAL A 87 -33.97 -43.90 15.08
C VAL A 87 -33.97 -44.41 13.62
N ALA A 88 -32.82 -45.07 13.32
CA ALA A 88 -32.44 -45.96 12.22
C ALA A 88 -31.89 -45.26 10.96
N GLY A 89 -30.74 -45.61 10.40
CA GLY A 89 -29.89 -46.79 10.54
C GLY A 89 -29.40 -47.19 9.14
N GLY A 90 -28.11 -47.47 8.96
CA GLY A 90 -27.58 -48.09 7.73
C GLY A 90 -26.38 -47.38 7.09
N GLY A 91 -25.17 -47.81 7.44
CA GLY A 91 -24.17 -48.13 6.39
C GLY A 91 -24.23 -49.64 6.12
N PRO A 92 -23.23 -50.28 5.49
CA PRO A 92 -22.14 -49.76 4.64
C PRO A 92 -21.98 -50.62 3.34
N GLY A 93 -20.93 -50.38 2.54
CA GLY A 93 -20.48 -51.32 1.47
C GLY A 93 -19.73 -50.62 0.33
N THR A 94 -18.40 -50.66 0.28
CA THR A 94 -17.55 -51.60 -0.52
C THR A 94 -17.62 -51.31 -2.03
N SER A 95 -16.58 -51.26 -2.86
CA SER A 95 -15.16 -51.67 -2.79
C SER A 95 -14.51 -51.49 -4.18
N HIS A 96 -13.17 -51.32 -4.22
CA HIS A 96 -12.17 -51.72 -5.25
C HIS A 96 -12.40 -51.40 -6.75
N SER A 97 -11.47 -50.81 -7.51
CA SER A 97 -10.12 -51.30 -7.91
C SER A 97 -9.58 -50.24 -8.91
N GLY A 98 -8.30 -49.91 -9.09
CA GLY A 98 -7.10 -50.75 -9.18
C GLY A 98 -6.69 -50.90 -10.65
N GLY A 99 -5.66 -50.19 -11.12
CA GLY A 99 -5.12 -50.36 -12.47
C GLY A 99 -4.18 -49.24 -12.92
N GLY A 100 -2.90 -49.37 -12.63
CA GLY A 100 -1.84 -48.52 -13.17
C GLY A 100 -1.27 -49.08 -14.47
N ILE A 101 -0.72 -48.21 -15.32
CA ILE A 101 0.26 -48.56 -16.36
C ILE A 101 1.33 -47.47 -16.40
N LEU A 102 2.57 -47.90 -16.22
CA LEU A 102 3.82 -47.16 -16.47
C LEU A 102 4.18 -47.30 -17.95
N ALA A 103 4.61 -46.20 -18.58
CA ALA A 103 5.54 -46.23 -19.71
C ALA A 103 6.37 -44.95 -19.75
N ALA A 104 7.68 -45.13 -19.93
CA ALA A 104 8.74 -44.16 -19.79
C ALA A 104 9.29 -43.68 -21.15
N GLY A 105 10.06 -42.58 -21.11
CA GLY A 105 10.96 -42.10 -22.18
C GLY A 105 10.43 -40.86 -22.91
N GLY A 106 11.14 -39.73 -23.06
CA GLY A 106 12.53 -39.38 -22.76
C GLY A 106 12.68 -37.85 -22.84
N ALA A 107 13.67 -37.33 -22.11
CA ALA A 107 14.00 -35.91 -21.97
C ALA A 107 14.84 -35.35 -23.14
N VAL A 108 15.02 -34.01 -23.17
CA VAL A 108 16.22 -33.17 -23.58
C VAL A 108 15.75 -31.73 -23.96
N PRO A 109 16.50 -30.61 -23.71
CA PRO A 109 16.22 -29.70 -22.60
C PRO A 109 16.07 -28.20 -23.01
N SER A 110 15.67 -27.32 -22.08
CA SER A 110 15.99 -25.88 -22.19
C SER A 110 16.20 -25.25 -20.81
N ARG A 111 17.47 -24.87 -20.55
CA ARG A 111 17.98 -23.97 -19.48
C ARG A 111 17.48 -22.53 -19.76
N ALA A 112 17.31 -21.59 -18.83
CA ALA A 112 17.63 -21.47 -17.42
C ALA A 112 16.62 -20.51 -16.76
N GLY A 113 15.88 -20.98 -15.75
CA GLY A 113 15.14 -20.15 -14.80
C GLY A 113 15.83 -20.26 -13.44
N ALA A 114 16.26 -19.14 -12.88
CA ALA A 114 16.89 -19.09 -11.56
C ALA A 114 15.87 -19.45 -10.48
N VAL A 115 15.91 -20.71 -10.03
CA VAL A 115 15.17 -21.22 -8.88
C VAL A 115 15.90 -20.78 -7.61
N TRP A 116 15.26 -19.91 -6.82
CA TRP A 116 15.63 -19.75 -5.42
C TRP A 116 15.04 -20.93 -4.63
N ALA A 117 15.82 -22.00 -4.52
CA ALA A 117 15.53 -23.11 -3.63
C ALA A 117 15.83 -22.67 -2.19
N ALA A 118 14.81 -22.59 -1.35
CA ALA A 118 14.96 -22.45 0.09
C ALA A 118 15.39 -23.80 0.69
N ALA A 119 16.68 -24.10 0.61
CA ALA A 119 17.31 -25.10 1.45
C ALA A 119 17.67 -24.41 2.78
N GLY A 120 16.86 -24.66 3.81
CA GLY A 120 17.10 -24.19 5.18
C GLY A 120 17.37 -25.36 6.10
N VAL A 121 18.61 -25.85 6.09
CA VAL A 121 19.16 -26.70 7.16
C VAL A 121 19.23 -25.87 8.44
N VAL A 122 18.61 -26.35 9.51
CA VAL A 122 18.60 -25.70 10.83
C VAL A 122 19.89 -26.04 11.57
N VAL A 123 20.78 -25.06 11.74
CA VAL A 123 21.83 -25.08 12.77
C VAL A 123 21.38 -24.15 13.90
N THR A 124 21.13 -24.71 15.07
CA THR A 124 20.83 -23.95 16.29
C THR A 124 22.13 -23.54 16.98
N GLY A 125 22.47 -22.26 16.98
CA GLY A 125 23.44 -21.68 17.91
C GLY A 125 22.76 -21.35 19.23
N GLY A 126 23.19 -21.99 20.31
CA GLY A 126 22.80 -21.66 21.68
C GLY A 126 23.42 -20.34 22.14
N VAL A 127 22.69 -19.61 22.99
CA VAL A 127 23.25 -18.50 23.76
C VAL A 127 22.91 -18.75 25.22
N THR A 128 23.98 -18.97 25.98
CA THR A 128 24.05 -19.06 27.44
C THR A 128 23.60 -17.75 28.08
N ALA A 129 22.72 -17.85 29.07
CA ALA A 129 22.33 -16.75 29.93
C ALA A 129 23.48 -16.40 30.91
N GLY A 130 23.83 -15.12 30.97
CA GLY A 130 24.63 -14.52 32.03
C GLY A 130 24.01 -13.17 32.37
N GLY A 131 23.53 -13.01 33.61
CA GLY A 131 22.73 -11.88 34.07
C GLY A 131 23.51 -10.79 34.79
N SER A 132 22.83 -9.64 34.95
CA SER A 132 22.83 -8.70 36.10
C SER A 132 21.87 -7.54 35.74
N ALA A 133 20.69 -7.43 36.39
CA ALA A 133 20.35 -6.60 37.57
C ALA A 133 20.46 -5.07 37.27
N ALA A 134 19.53 -4.17 37.61
CA ALA A 134 18.43 -4.14 38.56
C ALA A 134 17.40 -3.04 38.19
N GLY A 135 16.21 -3.08 38.80
CA GLY A 135 15.21 -2.00 38.78
C GLY A 135 13.83 -2.49 39.24
N ALA A 136 13.58 -2.44 40.54
CA ALA A 136 12.44 -3.02 41.25
C ALA A 136 11.10 -2.30 41.02
N GLY A 137 10.01 -3.06 41.00
CA GLY A 137 8.63 -2.57 41.06
C GLY A 137 7.62 -3.71 41.21
N GLY A 138 7.16 -3.94 42.45
CA GLY A 138 5.88 -4.54 42.85
C GLY A 138 5.48 -5.91 42.27
N ALA A 139 5.83 -6.99 42.97
CA ALA A 139 5.32 -8.33 42.69
C ALA A 139 3.86 -8.46 43.16
N VAL A 140 2.92 -8.63 42.22
CA VAL A 140 1.65 -9.30 42.47
C VAL A 140 1.85 -10.76 42.08
N ALA A 141 1.74 -11.67 43.05
CA ALA A 141 1.84 -13.11 42.81
C ALA A 141 0.74 -13.54 41.83
N ALA A 142 1.14 -13.89 40.61
CA ALA A 142 0.27 -14.54 39.66
C ALA A 142 -0.09 -15.94 40.19
N PRO A 143 -1.37 -16.36 40.17
CA PRO A 143 -1.71 -17.74 40.48
C PRO A 143 -1.03 -18.64 39.44
N ALA A 144 -0.31 -19.66 39.91
CA ALA A 144 0.33 -20.65 39.05
C ALA A 144 -0.73 -21.27 38.12
N PRO A 145 -0.53 -21.28 36.78
CA PRO A 145 -1.47 -21.95 35.90
C PRO A 145 -1.34 -23.47 36.12
N PRO A 146 -2.45 -24.23 36.09
CA PRO A 146 -2.36 -25.68 36.04
C PRO A 146 -1.71 -26.08 34.70
N ASN A 147 -0.43 -26.47 34.75
CA ASN A 147 0.32 -26.97 33.61
C ASN A 147 -0.07 -28.42 33.30
N THR A 148 -1.25 -28.63 32.71
CA THR A 148 -1.48 -29.80 31.86
C THR A 148 -1.57 -29.31 30.43
N VAL A 149 -0.40 -29.23 29.78
CA VAL A 149 -0.33 -28.90 28.36
C VAL A 149 -0.98 -30.06 27.61
N ALA A 150 -2.13 -29.82 26.98
CA ALA A 150 -2.83 -30.84 26.22
C ALA A 150 -1.89 -31.39 25.14
N MET A 151 -1.63 -32.70 25.16
CA MET A 151 -0.80 -33.40 24.19
C MET A 151 -1.69 -34.21 23.26
N ALA A 152 -1.38 -34.23 21.96
CA ALA A 152 -2.01 -35.11 21.00
C ALA A 152 -0.93 -35.79 20.17
N HIS A 153 -0.84 -37.13 20.30
CA HIS A 153 0.19 -37.93 19.61
C HIS A 153 1.63 -37.41 19.81
N GLY A 154 1.96 -36.98 21.04
CA GLY A 154 3.29 -36.43 21.38
C GLY A 154 3.53 -34.98 20.94
N LEU A 155 2.55 -34.31 20.34
CA LEU A 155 2.64 -32.89 19.95
C LEU A 155 1.89 -31.98 20.93
N ARG A 156 2.49 -30.83 21.21
CA ARG A 156 1.90 -29.78 22.05
C ARG A 156 0.70 -29.16 21.36
N VAL A 157 -0.49 -29.32 21.94
CA VAL A 157 -1.69 -28.66 21.43
C VAL A 157 -1.74 -27.23 21.96
N VAL A 158 -1.82 -26.26 21.04
CA VAL A 158 -1.87 -24.83 21.36
C VAL A 158 -3.18 -24.20 20.92
N SER A 159 -3.61 -23.16 21.62
CA SER A 159 -4.76 -22.33 21.24
C SER A 159 -4.40 -21.25 20.21
N HIS A 160 -3.12 -20.91 20.12
CA HIS A 160 -2.55 -20.02 19.12
C HIS A 160 -1.11 -20.43 18.80
N SER A 161 -0.61 -20.12 17.61
CA SER A 161 0.79 -20.33 17.24
C SER A 161 1.36 -19.09 16.55
N ARG A 162 2.68 -18.86 16.62
CA ARG A 162 3.34 -17.70 15.99
C ARG A 162 4.43 -18.17 15.03
N THR A 163 4.29 -17.82 13.75
CA THR A 163 5.30 -18.11 12.71
C THR A 163 5.56 -16.86 11.89
N LEU A 164 6.84 -16.55 11.61
CA LEU A 164 7.27 -15.33 10.90
C LEU A 164 6.70 -14.03 11.50
N GLY A 165 6.48 -14.03 12.82
CA GLY A 165 5.90 -12.90 13.53
C GLY A 165 4.40 -12.67 13.32
N VAL A 166 3.70 -13.58 12.63
CA VAL A 166 2.23 -13.63 12.50
C VAL A 166 1.67 -14.66 13.49
N VAL A 167 0.56 -14.32 14.15
CA VAL A 167 -0.10 -15.20 15.12
C VAL A 167 -1.36 -15.82 14.50
N PHE A 168 -1.54 -17.13 14.68
CA PHE A 168 -2.64 -17.97 14.20
C PHE A 168 -3.47 -18.47 15.40
N TYR A 169 -4.78 -18.65 15.25
CA TYR A 169 -5.71 -19.09 16.30
C TYR A 169 -6.90 -19.88 15.73
N ASP A 170 -7.57 -20.68 16.55
CA ASP A 170 -8.83 -21.36 16.20
C ASP A 170 -10.05 -20.41 16.41
N LEU A 171 -11.00 -20.37 15.48
CA LEU A 171 -12.19 -19.48 15.53
C LEU A 171 -13.37 -20.12 16.31
N PRO A 172 -14.31 -19.34 16.90
CA PRO A 172 -14.43 -17.89 16.82
C PRO A 172 -14.20 -17.22 18.18
N LEU A 173 -13.24 -16.31 18.25
CA LEU A 173 -13.10 -15.46 19.42
C LEU A 173 -13.88 -14.16 19.19
N GLY A 174 -14.81 -13.87 20.10
CA GLY A 174 -15.40 -12.53 20.32
C GLY A 174 -14.37 -11.45 20.71
N THR A 175 -13.09 -11.70 20.48
CA THR A 175 -11.99 -10.77 20.61
C THR A 175 -11.30 -10.65 19.25
N ALA A 176 -11.98 -10.02 18.29
CA ALA A 176 -11.32 -9.45 17.11
C ALA A 176 -10.14 -8.51 17.48
N ALA A 177 -10.04 -8.11 18.76
CA ALA A 177 -8.90 -7.45 19.40
C ALA A 177 -7.60 -8.28 19.50
N ALA A 178 -7.62 -9.60 19.27
CA ALA A 178 -6.43 -10.46 19.39
C ALA A 178 -5.54 -10.53 18.13
N GLN A 179 -5.96 -9.92 17.00
CA GLN A 179 -4.98 -9.42 16.03
C GLN A 179 -4.32 -8.19 16.67
N GLY A 180 -3.30 -8.41 17.50
CA GLY A 180 -2.44 -7.33 17.94
C GLY A 180 -1.97 -6.59 16.70
N ALA A 181 -2.42 -5.35 16.53
CA ALA A 181 -2.02 -4.51 15.41
C ALA A 181 -0.49 -4.56 15.26
N PRO A 182 0.04 -4.53 14.03
CA PRO A 182 1.48 -4.64 13.83
C PRO A 182 2.20 -3.59 14.69
N SER A 183 3.07 -4.04 15.59
CA SER A 183 3.82 -3.12 16.45
C SER A 183 4.68 -2.22 15.58
N LEU A 184 4.52 -0.91 15.74
CA LEU A 184 5.27 0.11 14.99
C LEU A 184 6.59 0.49 15.67
N SER A 185 6.84 -0.01 16.88
CA SER A 185 8.04 0.29 17.67
C SER A 185 9.35 0.00 16.93
N PRO A 186 9.51 -1.11 16.18
CA PRO A 186 10.73 -1.35 15.41
C PRO A 186 10.99 -0.31 14.32
N ALA A 187 9.93 0.18 13.66
CA ALA A 187 10.04 1.24 12.66
C ALA A 187 10.41 2.57 13.34
N ILE A 188 9.75 2.93 14.44
CA ILE A 188 10.02 4.17 15.19
C ILE A 188 11.46 4.18 15.74
N GLY A 189 11.93 3.06 16.31
CA GLY A 189 13.32 2.93 16.77
C GLY A 189 14.33 3.13 15.64
N THR A 190 14.04 2.60 14.46
CA THR A 190 14.89 2.78 13.27
C THR A 190 14.90 4.24 12.80
N LEU A 191 13.76 4.94 12.84
CA LEU A 191 13.71 6.38 12.56
C LEU A 191 14.57 7.17 13.57
N GLY A 192 14.60 6.75 14.84
CA GLY A 192 15.49 7.32 15.86
C GLY A 192 16.96 7.20 15.51
N THR A 193 17.40 6.04 15.01
CA THR A 193 18.77 5.87 14.50
C THR A 193 19.04 6.76 13.28
N LEU A 194 18.11 6.81 12.33
CA LEU A 194 18.24 7.63 11.13
C LEU A 194 18.24 9.14 11.43
N CYS A 195 17.61 9.57 12.53
CA CYS A 195 17.70 10.96 13.02
C CYS A 195 19.13 11.36 13.35
N GLY A 196 20.06 10.44 13.60
CA GLY A 196 21.48 10.73 13.79
C GLY A 196 22.22 11.13 12.50
N LEU A 197 21.68 10.82 11.32
CA LEU A 197 22.37 10.98 10.04
C LEU A 197 22.10 12.34 9.37
N PRO A 198 23.13 12.99 8.77
CA PRO A 198 23.00 14.29 8.08
C PRO A 198 22.36 14.16 6.69
N LEU A 199 21.14 13.62 6.63
CA LEU A 199 20.41 13.38 5.39
C LEU A 199 19.59 14.59 4.96
N THR A 200 19.46 14.81 3.65
CA THR A 200 18.47 15.70 3.02
C THR A 200 17.04 15.19 3.23
N ALA A 201 16.00 15.99 2.94
CA ALA A 201 14.62 15.51 2.95
C ALA A 201 14.43 14.30 2.02
N PHE A 202 15.05 14.31 0.82
CA PHE A 202 15.06 13.14 -0.06
C PHE A 202 15.66 11.91 0.61
N GLY A 203 16.87 12.06 1.17
CA GLY A 203 17.55 10.96 1.86
C GLY A 203 16.72 10.41 3.03
N ARG A 204 16.08 11.30 3.79
CA ARG A 204 15.15 10.91 4.87
C ARG A 204 13.94 10.16 4.33
N GLY A 205 13.31 10.61 3.24
CA GLY A 205 12.20 9.92 2.59
C GLY A 205 12.57 8.50 2.15
N PHE A 206 13.68 8.36 1.43
CA PHE A 206 14.18 7.06 0.96
C PHE A 206 14.59 6.14 2.12
N CYS A 207 15.33 6.63 3.10
CA CYS A 207 15.78 5.83 4.24
C CYS A 207 14.62 5.43 5.15
N ALA A 208 13.67 6.32 5.41
CA ALA A 208 12.47 5.98 6.17
C ALA A 208 11.69 4.86 5.48
N SER A 209 11.52 4.95 4.16
CA SER A 209 10.82 3.92 3.36
C SER A 209 11.56 2.58 3.40
N SER A 210 12.88 2.61 3.18
CA SER A 210 13.69 1.41 2.94
C SER A 210 14.11 0.69 4.22
N TYR A 211 14.31 1.42 5.32
CA TYR A 211 14.85 0.85 6.56
C TYR A 211 13.85 0.86 7.72
N ALA A 212 12.97 1.85 7.82
CA ALA A 212 11.99 1.92 8.91
C ALA A 212 10.66 1.26 8.53
N VAL A 213 10.02 1.75 7.48
CA VAL A 213 8.70 1.26 7.03
C VAL A 213 8.78 -0.19 6.58
N SER A 214 9.84 -0.59 5.87
CA SER A 214 10.05 -1.98 5.43
C SER A 214 9.94 -3.02 6.54
N ARG A 215 10.32 -2.67 7.79
CA ARG A 215 10.24 -3.57 8.96
C ARG A 215 8.82 -3.93 9.36
N VAL A 216 7.83 -3.11 8.99
CA VAL A 216 6.43 -3.30 9.38
C VAL A 216 5.51 -3.66 8.21
N LEU A 217 5.96 -3.47 6.97
CA LEU A 217 5.15 -3.77 5.77
C LEU A 217 4.71 -5.23 5.70
N TYR A 218 5.59 -6.18 6.04
CA TYR A 218 5.24 -7.60 6.07
C TYR A 218 4.09 -7.86 7.06
N HIS A 219 4.16 -7.32 8.27
CA HIS A 219 3.11 -7.49 9.26
C HIS A 219 1.81 -6.80 8.83
N MET A 220 1.87 -5.61 8.24
CA MET A 220 0.70 -4.90 7.73
C MET A 220 0.03 -5.61 6.55
N GLU A 221 0.79 -6.35 5.74
CA GLU A 221 0.23 -7.16 4.65
C GLU A 221 -0.68 -8.27 5.19
N PHE A 222 -0.28 -8.96 6.25
CA PHE A 222 -1.06 -10.08 6.79
C PHE A 222 -2.07 -9.67 7.87
N ALA A 223 -1.72 -8.75 8.77
CA ALA A 223 -2.58 -8.29 9.85
C ALA A 223 -3.51 -7.13 9.43
N GLY A 224 -3.19 -6.43 8.35
CA GLY A 224 -3.87 -5.20 7.95
C GLY A 224 -3.22 -3.95 8.55
N LEU A 225 -3.83 -2.80 8.25
CA LEU A 225 -3.40 -1.52 8.82
C LEU A 225 -3.72 -1.46 10.32
N PRO A 226 -2.85 -0.83 11.14
CA PRO A 226 -3.14 -0.62 12.56
C PRO A 226 -4.35 0.31 12.74
N PRO A 227 -4.92 0.40 13.97
CA PRO A 227 -6.00 1.33 14.29
C PRO A 227 -5.72 2.75 13.79
N GLN A 228 -6.76 3.45 13.35
CA GLN A 228 -6.63 4.73 12.65
C GLN A 228 -5.84 5.78 13.44
N THR A 229 -5.98 5.81 14.76
CA THR A 229 -5.24 6.72 15.65
C THR A 229 -3.73 6.43 15.61
N VAL A 230 -3.35 5.17 15.84
CA VAL A 230 -1.96 4.69 15.79
C VAL A 230 -1.34 4.90 14.40
N LEU A 231 -2.11 4.61 13.35
CA LEU A 231 -1.69 4.83 11.96
C LEU A 231 -1.44 6.31 11.69
N ALA A 232 -2.39 7.19 12.05
CA ALA A 232 -2.28 8.62 11.82
C ALA A 232 -1.06 9.22 12.53
N ASP A 233 -0.79 8.79 13.76
CA ASP A 233 0.36 9.27 14.52
C ASP A 233 1.69 8.79 13.92
N PHE A 234 1.74 7.55 13.41
CA PHE A 234 2.89 7.06 12.68
C PHE A 234 3.13 7.83 11.37
N LEU A 235 2.09 8.09 10.57
CA LEU A 235 2.19 8.88 9.35
C LEU A 235 2.66 10.32 9.64
N LYS A 236 2.12 10.96 10.68
CA LYS A 236 2.59 12.27 11.15
C LYS A 236 4.06 12.22 11.55
N THR A 237 4.50 11.14 12.19
CA THR A 237 5.91 10.93 12.59
C THR A 237 6.83 10.82 11.39
N LEU A 238 6.42 10.08 10.35
CA LEU A 238 7.16 9.99 9.09
C LEU A 238 7.30 11.36 8.42
N VAL A 239 6.21 12.13 8.34
CA VAL A 239 6.24 13.49 7.77
C VAL A 239 7.17 14.40 8.58
N ARG A 240 7.07 14.39 9.92
CA ARG A 240 7.95 15.16 10.81
C ARG A 240 9.42 14.78 10.64
N PHE A 241 9.70 13.49 10.48
CA PHE A 241 11.04 13.00 10.24
C PHE A 241 11.58 13.52 8.91
N VAL A 242 10.82 13.36 7.81
CA VAL A 242 11.24 13.81 6.48
C VAL A 242 11.37 15.33 6.42
N ASP A 243 10.48 16.10 7.04
CA ASP A 243 10.54 17.55 7.03
C ASP A 243 11.64 18.12 7.93
N ARG A 244 11.61 17.76 9.23
CA ARG A 244 12.35 18.44 10.31
C ARG A 244 13.40 17.60 11.01
N ARG A 245 13.52 16.31 10.65
CA ARG A 245 14.41 15.33 11.30
C ARG A 245 14.05 15.15 12.78
N ILE A 246 12.76 15.05 13.09
CA ILE A 246 12.21 14.86 14.43
C ILE A 246 11.25 13.66 14.44
N ILE A 247 11.32 12.82 15.49
CA ILE A 247 10.43 11.67 15.68
C ILE A 247 9.47 11.79 16.88
N VAL A 248 9.75 12.68 17.84
CA VAL A 248 8.88 12.93 19.00
C VAL A 248 8.21 14.29 18.86
N ALA A 249 6.93 14.40 19.21
CA ALA A 249 6.31 15.72 19.33
C ALA A 249 7.03 16.51 20.43
N THR A 250 7.68 17.63 20.11
CA THR A 250 8.07 18.58 21.14
C THR A 250 6.80 19.14 21.78
N PRO A 251 6.68 19.14 23.12
CA PRO A 251 5.54 19.75 23.81
C PRO A 251 5.29 21.18 23.32
N GLN A 252 4.02 21.56 23.17
CA GLN A 252 3.65 22.96 22.95
C GLN A 252 4.20 23.76 24.14
N GLY A 253 4.99 24.82 23.86
CA GLY A 253 5.63 25.64 24.89
C GLY A 253 7.11 25.36 25.14
N ALA A 254 7.70 24.29 24.59
CA ALA A 254 9.17 24.18 24.57
C ALA A 254 9.74 25.20 23.57
N GLY A 255 10.54 26.17 24.04
CA GLY A 255 11.13 27.27 23.25
C GLY A 255 12.04 26.89 22.07
N ARG A 256 12.02 25.62 21.63
CA ARG A 256 12.77 25.05 20.50
C ARG A 256 11.89 24.25 19.52
N ALA A 257 10.58 24.49 19.47
CA ALA A 257 9.72 23.86 18.47
C ALA A 257 10.15 24.29 17.06
N ARG A 258 10.69 23.36 16.26
CA ARG A 258 11.03 23.65 14.84
C ARG A 258 9.73 23.78 14.04
N PRO A 259 9.43 24.95 13.43
CA PRO A 259 8.22 25.12 12.66
C PRO A 259 8.20 24.15 11.46
N PRO A 260 7.03 23.66 11.04
CA PRO A 260 6.93 22.82 9.86
C PRO A 260 7.34 23.60 8.60
N GLY A 261 7.87 22.88 7.62
CA GLY A 261 8.19 23.38 6.29
C GLY A 261 7.42 22.63 5.20
N LEU A 262 7.77 21.35 4.98
CA LEU A 262 7.16 20.54 3.93
C LEU A 262 5.67 20.27 4.19
N PRO A 263 4.81 20.51 3.18
CA PRO A 263 3.44 20.02 3.20
C PRO A 263 3.36 18.49 3.23
N SER A 264 2.52 17.93 4.10
CA SER A 264 2.40 16.48 4.31
C SER A 264 1.97 15.71 3.06
N ASP A 265 1.13 16.32 2.23
CA ASP A 265 0.58 15.81 0.98
C ASP A 265 1.64 15.65 -0.14
N CYS A 266 2.77 16.36 -0.04
CA CYS A 266 3.83 16.36 -1.06
C CYS A 266 5.05 15.52 -0.68
N VAL A 267 5.10 14.99 0.54
CA VAL A 267 6.24 14.19 1.02
C VAL A 267 6.25 12.82 0.34
N ALA A 268 5.04 12.25 0.17
CA ALA A 268 4.82 11.15 -0.74
C ALA A 268 4.95 11.66 -2.19
N LEU A 269 5.33 10.77 -3.11
CA LEU A 269 5.67 11.00 -4.54
C LEU A 269 7.18 11.01 -4.83
N PRO A 270 7.61 10.51 -6.00
CA PRO A 270 9.02 10.48 -6.39
C PRO A 270 9.60 11.90 -6.63
N PRO A 271 10.90 12.12 -6.35
CA PRO A 271 11.55 13.40 -6.61
C PRO A 271 11.52 13.84 -8.08
N ARG A 272 11.64 12.91 -9.03
CA ARG A 272 11.50 13.22 -10.47
C ARG A 272 10.15 13.86 -10.82
N ASP A 273 9.11 13.63 -10.02
CA ASP A 273 7.76 14.11 -10.24
C ASP A 273 7.45 15.36 -9.38
N GLY A 274 8.40 15.77 -8.51
CA GLY A 274 8.29 16.92 -7.60
C GLY A 274 8.10 16.59 -6.11
N GLY A 275 8.04 15.30 -5.74
CA GLY A 275 7.89 14.86 -4.33
C GLY A 275 9.21 14.66 -3.59
N PHE A 276 9.16 14.01 -2.41
CA PHE A 276 10.35 13.78 -1.54
C PHE A 276 10.71 12.30 -1.32
N GLY A 277 10.03 11.37 -2.01
CA GLY A 277 10.41 9.96 -2.05
C GLY A 277 10.02 9.15 -0.81
N LEU A 278 9.11 9.66 0.03
CA LEU A 278 8.52 8.86 1.11
C LEU A 278 7.49 7.88 0.52
N LEU A 279 7.52 6.63 0.99
CA LEU A 279 6.56 5.61 0.60
C LEU A 279 5.18 5.93 1.18
N PRO A 280 4.13 6.03 0.35
CA PRO A 280 2.75 6.19 0.81
C PRO A 280 2.27 4.87 1.45
N VAL A 281 2.42 4.76 2.78
CA VAL A 281 2.29 3.49 3.52
C VAL A 281 0.92 2.85 3.34
N VAL A 282 -0.14 3.65 3.42
CA VAL A 282 -1.54 3.17 3.35
C VAL A 282 -1.84 2.60 1.97
N GLU A 283 -1.53 3.38 0.94
CA GLU A 283 -1.71 3.04 -0.46
C GLU A 283 -0.86 1.83 -0.84
N HIS A 284 0.37 1.74 -0.32
CA HIS A 284 1.26 0.61 -0.58
C HIS A 284 0.77 -0.69 0.08
N VAL A 285 0.26 -0.64 1.30
CA VAL A 285 -0.31 -1.83 1.97
C VAL A 285 -1.58 -2.28 1.25
N ARG A 286 -2.47 -1.36 0.89
CA ARG A 286 -3.67 -1.66 0.08
C ARG A 286 -3.30 -2.24 -1.28
N ALA A 287 -2.25 -1.72 -1.92
CA ALA A 287 -1.72 -2.25 -3.17
C ALA A 287 -1.22 -3.69 -3.04
N ARG A 288 -0.61 -4.06 -1.90
CA ARG A 288 -0.25 -5.45 -1.62
C ARG A 288 -1.48 -6.35 -1.51
N HIS A 289 -2.52 -5.91 -0.81
CA HIS A 289 -3.79 -6.63 -0.75
C HIS A 289 -4.45 -6.77 -2.13
N ALA A 290 -4.39 -5.73 -2.96
CA ALA A 290 -4.92 -5.75 -4.33
C ALA A 290 -4.19 -6.78 -5.20
N VAL A 291 -2.86 -6.87 -5.08
CA VAL A 291 -2.06 -7.90 -5.76
C VAL A 291 -2.39 -9.30 -5.26
N LEU A 292 -2.71 -9.48 -3.97
CA LEU A 292 -3.22 -10.77 -3.48
C LEU A 292 -4.59 -11.10 -4.10
N ALA A 293 -5.49 -10.14 -4.23
CA ALA A 293 -6.77 -10.35 -4.93
C ALA A 293 -6.56 -10.71 -6.41
N VAL A 294 -5.62 -10.07 -7.11
CA VAL A 294 -5.26 -10.44 -8.48
C VAL A 294 -4.64 -11.83 -8.55
N ARG A 295 -3.79 -12.22 -7.60
CA ARG A 295 -3.27 -13.60 -7.52
C ARG A 295 -4.39 -14.60 -7.33
N TRP A 296 -5.40 -14.29 -6.53
CA TRP A 296 -6.59 -15.13 -6.43
C TRP A 296 -7.29 -15.28 -7.79
N LEU A 297 -7.45 -14.19 -8.54
CA LEU A 297 -8.01 -14.21 -9.91
C LEU A 297 -7.18 -15.06 -10.88
N GLN A 298 -5.85 -15.00 -10.82
CA GLN A 298 -4.95 -15.79 -11.67
C GLN A 298 -5.12 -17.30 -11.47
N HIS A 299 -5.33 -17.74 -10.22
CA HIS A 299 -5.37 -19.15 -9.88
C HIS A 299 -6.80 -19.73 -9.84
N MET A 300 -7.79 -19.02 -10.39
CA MET A 300 -9.19 -19.46 -10.43
C MET A 300 -9.42 -20.70 -11.29
N HIS A 301 -8.63 -20.87 -12.36
CA HIS A 301 -8.89 -21.87 -13.40
C HIS A 301 -8.42 -23.30 -13.05
N GLY A 302 -7.91 -23.52 -11.84
CA GLY A 302 -7.27 -24.78 -11.45
C GLY A 302 -5.87 -24.94 -12.08
N SER A 303 -5.04 -25.80 -11.50
CA SER A 303 -3.65 -26.02 -11.94
C SER A 303 -3.60 -26.44 -13.41
N ALA A 304 -2.99 -25.63 -14.28
CA ALA A 304 -2.38 -26.20 -15.48
C ALA A 304 -1.31 -27.17 -14.98
N ALA A 305 -1.25 -28.39 -15.51
CA ALA A 305 -0.33 -29.43 -15.03
C ALA A 305 1.09 -28.85 -14.83
N GLY A 306 1.58 -28.85 -13.58
CA GLY A 306 2.88 -28.29 -13.21
C GLY A 306 2.89 -26.88 -12.60
N THR A 307 1.75 -26.20 -12.47
CA THR A 307 1.66 -24.88 -11.81
C THR A 307 1.14 -24.98 -10.37
N TYR A 308 1.93 -24.48 -9.41
CA TYR A 308 1.55 -24.42 -8.00
C TYR A 308 0.35 -23.47 -7.82
N VAL A 309 -0.78 -24.01 -7.34
CA VAL A 309 -1.93 -23.22 -6.91
C VAL A 309 -1.89 -23.08 -5.39
N PRO A 310 -1.81 -21.86 -4.85
CA PRO A 310 -1.80 -21.68 -3.40
C PRO A 310 -3.12 -22.17 -2.77
N PRO A 311 -3.10 -23.05 -1.74
CA PRO A 311 -4.32 -23.63 -1.16
C PRO A 311 -5.34 -22.60 -0.66
N TRP A 312 -4.88 -21.41 -0.26
CA TRP A 312 -5.75 -20.33 0.22
C TRP A 312 -6.69 -19.76 -0.85
N THR A 313 -6.35 -19.87 -2.15
CA THR A 313 -7.21 -19.36 -3.24
C THR A 313 -8.48 -20.20 -3.38
N ALA A 314 -8.35 -21.53 -3.28
CA ALA A 314 -9.49 -22.44 -3.27
C ALA A 314 -10.37 -22.22 -2.03
N ALA A 315 -9.76 -22.03 -0.86
CA ALA A 315 -10.48 -21.71 0.37
C ALA A 315 -11.24 -20.37 0.27
N ALA A 316 -10.62 -19.33 -0.29
CA ALA A 316 -11.27 -18.03 -0.51
C ALA A 316 -12.48 -18.15 -1.44
N THR A 317 -12.35 -18.89 -2.55
CA THR A 317 -13.48 -19.16 -3.46
C THR A 317 -14.62 -19.88 -2.76
N ALA A 318 -14.32 -20.94 -2.01
CA ALA A 318 -15.34 -21.70 -1.27
C ALA A 318 -16.05 -20.84 -0.22
N LEU A 319 -15.31 -20.01 0.54
CA LEU A 319 -15.89 -19.10 1.53
C LEU A 319 -16.81 -18.06 0.89
N VAL A 320 -16.44 -17.52 -0.27
CA VAL A 320 -17.26 -16.54 -0.98
C VAL A 320 -18.52 -17.17 -1.56
N GLN A 321 -18.42 -18.40 -2.07
CA GLN A 321 -19.58 -19.17 -2.54
C GLN A 321 -20.53 -19.58 -1.40
N GLN A 322 -20.02 -19.74 -0.16
CA GLN A 322 -20.86 -19.93 1.02
C GLN A 322 -21.65 -18.67 1.39
N LEU A 323 -21.13 -17.47 1.09
CA LEU A 323 -21.86 -16.22 1.30
C LEU A 323 -23.00 -16.06 0.30
N HIS A 324 -22.75 -16.37 -0.98
CA HIS A 324 -23.77 -16.33 -2.02
C HIS A 324 -23.44 -17.29 -3.17
N THR A 325 -24.42 -18.03 -3.67
CA THR A 325 -24.22 -19.06 -4.72
C THR A 325 -23.72 -18.50 -6.04
N ALA A 326 -24.11 -17.27 -6.39
CA ALA A 326 -23.61 -16.56 -7.57
C ALA A 326 -22.22 -15.94 -7.39
N ALA A 327 -21.66 -15.94 -6.18
CA ALA A 327 -20.41 -15.27 -5.92
C ALA A 327 -19.24 -16.04 -6.52
N HIS A 328 -18.39 -15.28 -7.21
CA HIS A 328 -17.17 -15.76 -7.83
C HIS A 328 -16.09 -14.69 -7.66
N PRO A 329 -14.82 -15.00 -7.93
CA PRO A 329 -13.77 -14.06 -7.57
C PRO A 329 -13.81 -12.74 -8.37
N LEU A 330 -14.32 -12.71 -9.61
CA LEU A 330 -14.51 -11.44 -10.34
C LEU A 330 -15.44 -10.44 -9.64
N CYS A 331 -16.31 -10.88 -8.71
CA CYS A 331 -17.20 -9.98 -7.98
C CYS A 331 -16.41 -8.91 -7.20
N VAL A 332 -15.15 -9.16 -6.81
CA VAL A 332 -14.31 -8.15 -6.13
C VAL A 332 -14.04 -6.91 -6.98
N LEU A 333 -14.25 -6.98 -8.30
CA LEU A 333 -14.09 -5.87 -9.23
C LEU A 333 -15.34 -4.99 -9.35
N THR A 334 -16.50 -5.50 -8.92
CA THR A 334 -17.78 -4.75 -8.90
C THR A 334 -18.20 -4.34 -7.48
N MET A 335 -17.44 -4.75 -6.46
CA MET A 335 -17.74 -4.40 -5.07
C MET A 335 -17.60 -2.90 -4.84
N GLN A 336 -18.65 -2.32 -4.26
CA GLN A 336 -18.65 -0.94 -3.81
C GLN A 336 -18.15 -0.84 -2.37
N ARG A 337 -17.50 0.28 -2.03
CA ARG A 337 -17.50 0.75 -0.63
C ARG A 337 -18.90 1.27 -0.32
N ALA A 338 -19.41 0.99 0.88
CA ALA A 338 -20.51 1.79 1.41
C ALA A 338 -20.06 3.27 1.39
N ALA A 339 -20.88 4.14 0.81
CA ALA A 339 -20.58 5.56 0.74
C ALA A 339 -20.67 6.15 2.17
N GLY A 340 -19.54 6.44 2.81
CA GLY A 340 -19.53 7.24 4.05
C GLY A 340 -18.46 6.94 5.11
N GLY A 341 -17.81 5.77 5.14
CA GLY A 341 -16.90 5.46 6.23
C GLY A 341 -15.47 5.98 6.05
N VAL A 342 -15.12 7.04 6.78
CA VAL A 342 -13.72 7.41 7.06
C VAL A 342 -13.16 6.42 8.10
N GLY A 343 -12.60 5.29 7.65
CA GLY A 343 -11.91 4.36 8.53
C GLY A 343 -11.60 2.99 7.90
N PRO A 344 -10.55 2.29 8.37
CA PRO A 344 -10.15 0.98 7.84
C PRO A 344 -10.95 -0.22 8.38
N ALA A 345 -12.05 -0.03 9.12
CA ALA A 345 -12.81 -1.14 9.71
C ALA A 345 -14.33 -0.93 9.91
N ALA A 346 -14.91 0.24 9.60
CA ALA A 346 -16.30 0.55 9.97
C ALA A 346 -17.35 0.13 8.94
N ASP A 347 -17.00 0.06 7.65
CA ASP A 347 -17.92 -0.40 6.62
C ASP A 347 -17.63 -1.86 6.29
N GLY A 348 -18.50 -2.76 6.75
CA GLY A 348 -18.43 -4.17 6.39
C GLY A 348 -18.40 -4.35 4.87
N CYS A 349 -17.54 -5.25 4.39
CA CYS A 349 -17.58 -5.69 3.00
C CYS A 349 -18.84 -6.56 2.80
N ALA A 350 -19.62 -6.33 1.75
CA ALA A 350 -20.82 -7.12 1.48
C ALA A 350 -20.86 -7.60 0.03
N ILE A 351 -20.97 -8.90 -0.18
CA ILE A 351 -21.13 -9.49 -1.51
C ILE A 351 -22.61 -9.63 -1.79
N PHE A 352 -23.11 -8.90 -2.78
CA PHE A 352 -24.52 -8.91 -3.16
C PHE A 352 -25.47 -8.65 -1.97
N GLY A 353 -25.11 -7.70 -1.10
CA GLY A 353 -25.87 -7.37 0.11
C GLY A 353 -25.67 -8.33 1.29
N GLN A 354 -24.94 -9.44 1.12
CA GLN A 354 -24.60 -10.34 2.20
C GLN A 354 -23.32 -9.87 2.92
N PRO A 355 -23.39 -9.49 4.21
CA PRO A 355 -22.22 -9.00 4.93
C PRO A 355 -21.20 -10.12 5.12
N VAL A 356 -19.93 -9.81 4.89
CA VAL A 356 -18.82 -10.71 5.17
C VAL A 356 -18.55 -10.65 6.67
N ALA A 357 -18.64 -11.80 7.34
CA ALA A 357 -18.44 -11.86 8.78
C ALA A 357 -17.06 -11.32 9.19
N ALA A 358 -17.05 -10.37 10.13
CA ALA A 358 -15.83 -9.74 10.66
C ALA A 358 -14.86 -10.75 11.33
N THR A 359 -15.35 -11.95 11.65
CA THR A 359 -14.56 -13.09 12.13
C THR A 359 -13.52 -13.59 11.13
N CYS A 360 -13.59 -13.18 9.86
CA CYS A 360 -12.55 -13.45 8.86
C CYS A 360 -11.91 -12.16 8.29
N PRO A 361 -11.06 -11.45 9.05
CA PRO A 361 -10.47 -10.18 8.62
C PRO A 361 -9.64 -10.29 7.33
N ALA A 362 -9.00 -11.46 7.10
CA ALA A 362 -8.23 -11.70 5.88
C ALA A 362 -9.12 -11.70 4.63
N LEU A 363 -10.31 -12.30 4.72
CA LEU A 363 -11.27 -12.31 3.61
C LEU A 363 -11.84 -10.91 3.38
N VAL A 364 -12.21 -10.18 4.44
CA VAL A 364 -12.66 -8.77 4.32
C VAL A 364 -11.61 -7.90 3.62
N ARG A 365 -10.33 -8.04 3.99
CA ARG A 365 -9.22 -7.33 3.33
C ARG A 365 -9.08 -7.72 1.87
N LEU A 366 -9.12 -9.01 1.55
CA LEU A 366 -9.00 -9.52 0.19
C LEU A 366 -10.13 -8.99 -0.71
N LEU A 367 -11.36 -9.04 -0.23
CA LEU A 367 -12.55 -8.63 -0.98
C LEU A 367 -12.62 -7.11 -1.20
N GLY A 368 -12.26 -6.32 -0.19
CA GLY A 368 -12.23 -4.86 -0.30
C GLY A 368 -10.99 -4.31 -1.03
N ALA A 369 -9.98 -5.12 -1.33
CA ALA A 369 -8.68 -4.63 -1.77
C ALA A 369 -8.70 -3.85 -3.09
N LEU A 370 -9.47 -4.33 -4.07
CA LEU A 370 -9.54 -3.70 -5.40
C LEU A 370 -10.44 -2.46 -5.41
N SER A 371 -11.32 -2.29 -4.41
CA SER A 371 -12.16 -1.10 -4.27
C SER A 371 -11.37 0.19 -3.99
N TYR A 372 -10.10 0.08 -3.60
CA TYR A 372 -9.19 1.22 -3.43
C TYR A 372 -8.56 1.70 -4.74
N LEU A 373 -8.67 0.91 -5.82
CA LEU A 373 -8.19 1.28 -7.14
C LEU A 373 -9.34 1.94 -7.94
N PRO A 374 -9.03 2.69 -9.01
CA PRO A 374 -10.06 3.09 -9.97
C PRO A 374 -10.78 1.85 -10.54
N PRO A 375 -11.98 1.98 -11.13
CA PRO A 375 -12.65 0.88 -11.80
C PRO A 375 -11.81 0.34 -12.93
N VAL A 376 -11.90 -0.97 -13.14
CA VAL A 376 -11.33 -1.60 -14.32
C VAL A 376 -12.06 -1.14 -15.58
N THR A 377 -11.33 -1.11 -16.69
CA THR A 377 -11.85 -0.87 -18.03
C THR A 377 -11.50 -2.05 -18.93
N ILE A 378 -12.21 -2.18 -20.05
CA ILE A 378 -11.89 -3.17 -21.07
C ILE A 378 -10.72 -2.62 -21.90
N LEU A 379 -9.54 -3.23 -21.74
CA LEU A 379 -8.33 -2.87 -22.47
C LEU A 379 -8.19 -3.65 -23.78
N ARG A 380 -8.64 -4.91 -23.80
CA ARG A 380 -8.50 -5.82 -24.94
C ARG A 380 -9.86 -6.35 -25.41
N PRO A 381 -10.67 -5.53 -26.11
CA PRO A 381 -12.00 -5.94 -26.57
C PRO A 381 -11.94 -7.11 -27.56
N ALA A 382 -10.83 -7.26 -28.31
CA ALA A 382 -10.61 -8.38 -29.23
C ALA A 382 -10.54 -9.76 -28.55
N VAL A 383 -10.36 -9.83 -27.23
CA VAL A 383 -10.44 -11.09 -26.47
C VAL A 383 -11.90 -11.52 -26.26
N LEU A 384 -12.84 -10.57 -26.32
CA LEU A 384 -14.27 -10.79 -26.02
C LEU A 384 -15.09 -11.07 -27.29
N VAL A 385 -14.53 -11.80 -28.24
CA VAL A 385 -15.26 -12.24 -29.45
C VAL A 385 -16.38 -13.20 -29.01
N PRO A 386 -17.64 -12.97 -29.42
CA PRO A 386 -18.77 -13.83 -29.04
C PRO A 386 -18.54 -15.30 -29.42
N GLY A 387 -18.88 -16.23 -28.52
CA GLY A 387 -18.73 -17.67 -28.73
C GLY A 387 -19.38 -18.50 -27.63
N PRO A 388 -19.10 -19.82 -27.54
CA PRO A 388 -19.73 -20.72 -26.57
C PRO A 388 -19.58 -20.29 -25.10
N TRP A 389 -18.51 -19.55 -24.78
CA TRP A 389 -18.29 -18.97 -23.45
C TRP A 389 -19.40 -17.99 -23.03
N CYS A 390 -20.12 -17.36 -23.97
CA CYS A 390 -21.23 -16.48 -23.66
C CYS A 390 -22.35 -17.21 -22.90
N PHE A 391 -22.52 -18.52 -23.10
CA PHE A 391 -23.50 -19.31 -22.35
C PHE A 391 -23.14 -19.42 -20.85
N ALA A 392 -21.86 -19.56 -20.53
CA ALA A 392 -21.34 -19.67 -19.16
C ALA A 392 -20.93 -18.31 -18.55
N LEU A 393 -21.21 -17.19 -19.25
CA LEU A 393 -20.93 -15.84 -18.78
C LEU A 393 -21.69 -15.53 -17.48
N PRO A 394 -21.01 -15.19 -16.36
CA PRO A 394 -21.69 -14.77 -15.14
C PRO A 394 -22.50 -13.48 -15.35
N LEU A 395 -23.72 -13.43 -14.81
CA LEU A 395 -24.56 -12.24 -14.88
C LEU A 395 -24.21 -11.22 -13.78
N TRP A 396 -24.04 -11.72 -12.56
CA TRP A 396 -23.89 -10.90 -11.36
C TRP A 396 -22.44 -10.72 -10.99
N GLY A 397 -22.07 -9.53 -10.49
CA GLY A 397 -20.71 -9.21 -10.12
C GLY A 397 -19.73 -9.28 -11.30
N ASN A 398 -20.24 -9.08 -12.51
CA ASN A 398 -19.48 -9.14 -13.74
C ASN A 398 -19.07 -7.72 -14.19
N PRO A 399 -17.76 -7.37 -14.17
CA PRO A 399 -17.30 -6.03 -14.51
C PRO A 399 -17.51 -5.63 -15.99
N VAL A 400 -17.74 -6.60 -16.89
CA VAL A 400 -18.08 -6.28 -18.30
C VAL A 400 -19.58 -6.04 -18.52
N LEU A 401 -20.40 -6.26 -17.49
CA LEU A 401 -21.84 -5.96 -17.46
C LEU A 401 -22.14 -5.00 -16.30
N PRO A 402 -21.74 -3.71 -16.40
CA PRO A 402 -21.97 -2.74 -15.33
C PRO A 402 -23.45 -2.38 -15.20
N CYS A 403 -23.84 -1.85 -14.03
CA CYS A 403 -25.15 -1.24 -13.86
C CYS A 403 -25.33 0.02 -14.73
N ALA A 404 -26.55 0.54 -14.82
CA ALA A 404 -26.88 1.71 -15.64
C ALA A 404 -26.09 2.97 -15.21
N ALA A 405 -25.78 3.09 -13.92
CA ALA A 405 -24.97 4.18 -13.37
C ALA A 405 -23.44 3.97 -13.55
N GLY A 406 -23.03 2.93 -14.28
CA GLY A 406 -21.62 2.60 -14.57
C GLY A 406 -20.98 1.67 -13.55
N LEU A 407 -19.76 1.19 -13.85
CA LEU A 407 -19.09 0.16 -13.04
C LEU A 407 -18.77 0.62 -11.61
N GLN A 408 -18.52 1.93 -11.41
CA GLN A 408 -18.37 2.53 -10.08
C GLN A 408 -19.59 2.29 -9.19
N ALA A 409 -20.77 2.24 -9.82
CA ALA A 409 -22.05 2.03 -9.15
C ALA A 409 -22.36 0.53 -8.94
N GLY A 410 -21.55 -0.40 -9.45
CA GLY A 410 -21.71 -1.85 -9.30
C GLY A 410 -22.06 -2.58 -10.61
N GLY A 411 -22.36 -3.88 -10.52
CA GLY A 411 -22.79 -4.71 -11.64
C GLY A 411 -24.30 -4.75 -11.85
N LEU A 412 -24.77 -5.57 -12.79
CA LEU A 412 -26.20 -5.74 -13.11
C LEU A 412 -27.09 -6.06 -11.90
N GLU A 413 -26.54 -6.63 -10.83
CA GLU A 413 -27.26 -6.92 -9.59
C GLU A 413 -27.95 -5.68 -8.98
N ARG A 414 -27.42 -4.47 -9.25
CA ARG A 414 -27.99 -3.21 -8.77
C ARG A 414 -29.25 -2.81 -9.52
N ASP A 415 -29.29 -3.06 -10.82
CA ASP A 415 -30.45 -2.73 -11.68
C ASP A 415 -31.55 -3.80 -11.56
N PHE A 416 -31.16 -5.05 -11.27
CA PHE A 416 -32.08 -6.20 -11.22
C PHE A 416 -32.00 -7.00 -9.90
N PRO A 417 -32.24 -6.37 -8.74
CA PRO A 417 -32.11 -7.04 -7.43
C PRO A 417 -33.07 -8.23 -7.28
N ALA A 418 -34.27 -8.15 -7.86
CA ALA A 418 -35.24 -9.25 -7.83
C ALA A 418 -34.78 -10.47 -8.63
N LEU A 419 -34.17 -10.27 -9.81
CA LEU A 419 -33.64 -11.39 -10.61
C LEU A 419 -32.38 -11.99 -9.97
N MET A 420 -31.54 -11.14 -9.36
CA MET A 420 -30.35 -11.57 -8.64
C MET A 420 -30.67 -12.49 -7.44
N ALA A 421 -31.79 -12.25 -6.76
CA ALA A 421 -32.25 -13.09 -5.66
C ALA A 421 -32.68 -14.52 -6.08
N LEU A 422 -32.79 -14.82 -7.38
CA LEU A 422 -33.13 -16.15 -7.86
C LEU A 422 -31.91 -17.08 -7.85
N PRO A 423 -31.89 -18.16 -7.04
CA PRO A 423 -30.69 -18.96 -6.80
C PRO A 423 -30.15 -19.69 -8.05
N GLY A 424 -31.00 -19.96 -9.04
CA GLY A 424 -30.62 -20.65 -10.27
C GLY A 424 -30.17 -19.73 -11.42
N LEU A 425 -30.39 -18.41 -11.30
CA LEU A 425 -30.14 -17.47 -12.39
C LEU A 425 -28.70 -16.94 -12.29
N LEU A 426 -27.71 -17.76 -12.64
CA LEU A 426 -26.29 -17.45 -12.42
C LEU A 426 -25.57 -16.93 -13.67
N THR A 427 -25.93 -17.46 -14.84
CA THR A 427 -25.25 -17.20 -16.11
C THR A 427 -26.20 -16.68 -17.18
N LEU A 428 -25.63 -16.04 -18.21
CA LEU A 428 -26.39 -15.59 -19.38
C LEU A 428 -27.12 -16.74 -20.07
N GLY A 429 -26.52 -17.94 -20.14
CA GLY A 429 -27.17 -19.13 -20.68
C GLY A 429 -28.48 -19.46 -19.93
N THR A 430 -28.49 -19.39 -18.60
CA THR A 430 -29.73 -19.59 -17.83
C THR A 430 -30.74 -18.47 -18.09
N ALA A 431 -30.31 -17.21 -18.18
CA ALA A 431 -31.21 -16.10 -18.52
C ALA A 431 -31.84 -16.27 -19.91
N VAL A 432 -31.06 -16.66 -20.92
CA VAL A 432 -31.53 -16.94 -22.28
C VAL A 432 -32.52 -18.10 -22.28
N ARG A 433 -32.24 -19.20 -21.56
CA ARG A 433 -33.20 -20.32 -21.41
C ARG A 433 -34.52 -19.88 -20.79
N CYS A 434 -34.47 -19.11 -19.69
CA CYS A 434 -35.68 -18.58 -19.06
C CYS A 434 -36.46 -17.66 -20.02
N TRP A 435 -35.75 -16.83 -20.77
CA TRP A 435 -36.34 -15.90 -21.72
C TRP A 435 -36.96 -16.63 -22.92
N GLU A 436 -36.32 -17.63 -23.51
CA GLU A 436 -36.90 -18.43 -24.60
C GLU A 436 -38.14 -19.20 -24.14
N ALA A 437 -38.09 -19.80 -22.94
CA ALA A 437 -39.24 -20.51 -22.34
C ALA A 437 -40.44 -19.58 -22.03
N LEU A 438 -40.23 -18.27 -21.95
CA LEU A 438 -41.25 -17.24 -21.77
C LEU A 438 -41.83 -16.69 -23.09
N ALA A 439 -41.42 -17.21 -24.25
CA ALA A 439 -41.90 -16.71 -25.55
C ALA A 439 -43.43 -16.67 -25.67
N ALA A 440 -44.12 -17.75 -25.27
CA ALA A 440 -45.58 -17.81 -25.29
C ALA A 440 -46.23 -16.78 -24.35
N VAL A 441 -45.63 -16.55 -23.16
CA VAL A 441 -46.11 -15.52 -22.23
C VAL A 441 -45.94 -14.12 -22.84
N ARG A 442 -44.78 -13.83 -23.44
CA ARG A 442 -44.53 -12.55 -24.12
C ARG A 442 -45.49 -12.31 -25.27
N GLN A 443 -45.74 -13.31 -26.12
CA GLN A 443 -46.69 -13.19 -27.23
C GLN A 443 -48.12 -12.89 -26.74
N LEU A 444 -48.56 -13.59 -25.69
CA LEU A 444 -49.87 -13.37 -25.08
C LEU A 444 -49.99 -11.95 -24.50
N VAL A 445 -48.95 -11.45 -23.84
CA VAL A 445 -48.91 -10.07 -23.29
C VAL A 445 -48.90 -9.04 -24.43
N ALA A 446 -48.08 -9.23 -25.46
CA ALA A 446 -47.96 -8.31 -26.59
C ALA A 446 -49.24 -8.24 -27.45
N SER A 447 -50.06 -9.28 -27.45
CA SER A 447 -51.36 -9.30 -28.14
C SER A 447 -52.44 -8.41 -27.50
N LYS A 448 -52.15 -7.77 -26.35
CA LYS A 448 -53.07 -6.92 -25.60
C LYS A 448 -52.55 -5.48 -25.49
N PRO A 449 -53.44 -4.47 -25.53
CA PRO A 449 -53.04 -3.09 -25.29
C PRO A 449 -52.57 -2.88 -23.86
N ALA A 450 -51.67 -1.92 -23.65
CA ALA A 450 -51.09 -1.60 -22.35
C ALA A 450 -52.19 -1.30 -21.31
N GLY A 451 -52.10 -1.94 -20.13
CA GLY A 451 -53.10 -1.80 -19.05
C GLY A 451 -54.34 -2.71 -19.16
N ALA A 452 -54.54 -3.43 -20.27
CA ALA A 452 -55.73 -4.27 -20.48
C ALA A 452 -55.58 -5.74 -20.03
N LEU A 453 -54.60 -6.05 -19.17
CA LEU A 453 -54.28 -7.42 -18.79
C LEU A 453 -55.21 -7.93 -17.68
N GLY A 454 -56.33 -8.54 -18.08
CA GLY A 454 -57.33 -9.05 -17.14
C GLY A 454 -56.81 -10.17 -16.21
N PRO A 455 -57.39 -10.35 -15.00
CA PRO A 455 -56.90 -11.29 -13.98
C PRO A 455 -56.78 -12.75 -14.46
N ARG A 456 -57.71 -13.19 -15.32
CA ARG A 456 -57.71 -14.56 -15.88
C ARG A 456 -56.50 -14.80 -16.78
N LEU A 457 -56.12 -13.82 -17.59
CA LEU A 457 -54.97 -13.92 -18.49
C LEU A 457 -53.65 -13.85 -17.71
N ALA A 458 -53.56 -12.92 -16.75
CA ALA A 458 -52.41 -12.84 -15.84
C ALA A 458 -52.19 -14.19 -15.10
N ARG A 459 -53.26 -14.82 -14.60
CA ARG A 459 -53.20 -16.14 -13.98
C ARG A 459 -52.69 -17.22 -14.94
N ARG A 460 -53.16 -17.24 -16.20
CA ARG A 460 -52.68 -18.18 -17.23
C ARG A 460 -51.19 -17.98 -17.52
N CYS A 461 -50.74 -16.74 -17.70
CA CYS A 461 -49.32 -16.40 -17.90
C CYS A 461 -48.47 -16.86 -16.70
N THR A 462 -48.94 -16.66 -15.47
CA THR A 462 -48.26 -17.12 -14.25
C THR A 462 -48.18 -18.65 -14.16
N ILE A 463 -49.23 -19.37 -14.56
CA ILE A 463 -49.20 -20.85 -14.62
C ILE A 463 -48.15 -21.31 -15.65
N GLN A 464 -48.10 -20.68 -16.81
CA GLN A 464 -47.12 -21.00 -17.84
C GLN A 464 -45.69 -20.71 -17.36
N TYR A 465 -45.45 -19.56 -16.73
CA TYR A 465 -44.17 -19.23 -16.12
C TYR A 465 -43.70 -20.28 -15.10
N LYS A 466 -44.60 -20.73 -14.21
CA LYS A 466 -44.31 -21.81 -13.25
C LYS A 466 -43.90 -23.11 -13.93
N ARG A 467 -44.61 -23.50 -14.99
CA ARG A 467 -44.40 -24.76 -15.72
C ARG A 467 -43.16 -24.74 -16.59
N SER A 468 -42.86 -23.62 -17.23
CA SER A 468 -41.80 -23.52 -18.26
C SER A 468 -40.48 -22.97 -17.74
N VAL A 469 -40.47 -22.21 -16.63
CA VAL A 469 -39.25 -21.58 -16.10
C VAL A 469 -38.94 -22.01 -14.68
N LEU A 470 -39.84 -21.72 -13.72
CA LEU A 470 -39.53 -21.87 -12.30
C LEU A 470 -39.15 -23.31 -11.94
N ARG A 471 -39.97 -24.29 -12.33
CA ARG A 471 -39.71 -25.71 -12.04
C ARG A 471 -38.58 -26.31 -12.90
N PRO A 472 -38.62 -26.26 -14.25
CA PRO A 472 -37.65 -27.00 -15.06
C PRO A 472 -36.28 -26.32 -15.19
N ILE A 473 -36.22 -24.98 -15.13
CA ILE A 473 -34.97 -24.23 -15.35
C ILE A 473 -34.37 -23.79 -14.02
N LEU A 474 -35.14 -23.07 -13.20
CA LEU A 474 -34.64 -22.50 -11.94
C LEU A 474 -34.76 -23.44 -10.74
N ARG A 475 -35.45 -24.58 -10.89
CA ARG A 475 -35.70 -25.59 -9.84
C ARG A 475 -36.37 -25.02 -8.58
N ILE A 476 -37.21 -24.01 -8.76
CA ILE A 476 -38.02 -23.39 -7.70
C ILE A 476 -39.41 -24.02 -7.73
N THR A 477 -39.76 -24.74 -6.68
CA THR A 477 -41.06 -25.39 -6.51
C THR A 477 -42.04 -24.56 -5.69
N ASP A 478 -41.53 -23.77 -4.74
CA ASP A 478 -42.29 -22.90 -3.86
C ASP A 478 -42.23 -21.44 -4.31
N MET A 479 -43.41 -20.85 -4.55
CA MET A 479 -43.56 -19.46 -4.97
C MET A 479 -43.24 -18.46 -3.88
N ALA A 480 -43.32 -18.83 -2.59
CA ALA A 480 -42.95 -17.93 -1.50
C ALA A 480 -41.46 -17.55 -1.54
N ARG A 481 -40.64 -18.37 -2.19
CA ARG A 481 -39.20 -18.13 -2.41
C ARG A 481 -38.91 -17.21 -3.61
N VAL A 482 -39.93 -16.87 -4.41
CA VAL A 482 -39.80 -15.96 -5.55
C VAL A 482 -40.07 -14.53 -5.09
N PRO A 483 -39.18 -13.57 -5.39
CA PRO A 483 -39.39 -12.17 -5.02
C PRO A 483 -40.74 -11.64 -5.53
N PRO A 484 -41.45 -10.77 -4.78
CA PRO A 484 -42.80 -10.31 -5.12
C PRO A 484 -42.92 -9.76 -6.56
N ALA A 485 -41.92 -8.99 -7.00
CA ALA A 485 -41.85 -8.42 -8.35
C ALA A 485 -41.77 -9.46 -9.49
N LEU A 486 -41.51 -10.74 -9.18
CA LEU A 486 -41.36 -11.82 -10.15
C LEU A 486 -42.40 -12.94 -9.95
N GLN A 487 -43.39 -12.77 -9.06
CA GLN A 487 -44.42 -13.78 -8.83
C GLN A 487 -45.44 -13.86 -9.98
N SER A 488 -45.58 -12.77 -10.73
CA SER A 488 -46.44 -12.61 -11.89
C SER A 488 -45.71 -12.99 -13.17
N GLY A 489 -46.32 -13.83 -14.00
CA GLY A 489 -45.74 -14.27 -15.28
C GLY A 489 -45.45 -13.11 -16.26
N PRO A 490 -46.39 -12.17 -16.48
CA PRO A 490 -46.14 -10.98 -17.30
C PRO A 490 -44.98 -10.13 -16.79
N ASP A 491 -44.92 -9.86 -15.47
CA ASP A 491 -43.87 -9.01 -14.88
C ASP A 491 -42.50 -9.70 -14.95
N ALA A 492 -42.46 -11.01 -14.69
CA ALA A 492 -41.25 -11.81 -14.90
C ALA A 492 -40.78 -11.73 -16.37
N ALA A 493 -41.68 -11.87 -17.34
CA ALA A 493 -41.35 -11.77 -18.76
C ALA A 493 -40.80 -10.38 -19.16
N ALA A 494 -41.35 -9.31 -18.58
CA ALA A 494 -40.83 -7.95 -18.75
C ALA A 494 -39.43 -7.81 -18.14
N GLN A 495 -39.23 -8.26 -16.90
CA GLN A 495 -37.95 -8.21 -16.19
C GLN A 495 -36.84 -9.00 -16.90
N PHE A 496 -37.11 -10.23 -17.37
CA PHE A 496 -36.14 -11.00 -18.16
C PHE A 496 -35.81 -10.32 -19.50
N SER A 497 -36.79 -9.67 -20.13
CA SER A 497 -36.56 -8.93 -21.38
C SER A 497 -35.71 -7.67 -21.14
N ALA A 498 -35.97 -6.95 -20.05
CA ALA A 498 -35.17 -5.81 -19.62
C ALA A 498 -33.73 -6.22 -19.28
N LEU A 499 -33.53 -7.34 -18.57
CA LEU A 499 -32.20 -7.89 -18.29
C LEU A 499 -31.43 -8.21 -19.58
N LEU A 500 -32.05 -8.94 -20.52
CA LEU A 500 -31.37 -9.28 -21.77
C LEU A 500 -31.11 -8.06 -22.66
N ALA A 501 -31.93 -7.02 -22.60
CA ALA A 501 -31.67 -5.77 -23.31
C ALA A 501 -30.37 -5.08 -22.84
N ARG A 502 -29.91 -5.36 -21.61
CA ARG A 502 -28.64 -4.85 -21.05
C ARG A 502 -27.40 -5.62 -21.53
N VAL A 503 -27.60 -6.77 -22.18
CA VAL A 503 -26.51 -7.64 -22.65
C VAL A 503 -26.30 -7.43 -24.16
N PRO A 504 -25.03 -7.31 -24.65
CA PRO A 504 -24.74 -7.19 -26.08
C PRO A 504 -25.46 -8.23 -26.92
N ALA A 505 -26.10 -7.80 -28.01
CA ALA A 505 -26.92 -8.68 -28.86
C ALA A 505 -26.12 -9.89 -29.38
N ALA A 506 -24.88 -9.68 -29.80
CA ALA A 506 -24.01 -10.75 -30.29
C ALA A 506 -23.74 -11.83 -29.22
N TRP A 507 -23.62 -11.45 -27.94
CA TRP A 507 -23.43 -12.41 -26.84
C TRP A 507 -24.70 -13.21 -26.56
N ARG A 508 -25.88 -12.57 -26.67
CA ARG A 508 -27.17 -13.26 -26.56
C ARG A 508 -27.37 -14.27 -27.66
N VAL A 509 -27.04 -13.90 -28.90
CA VAL A 509 -27.10 -14.81 -30.07
C VAL A 509 -26.15 -15.98 -29.89
N ALA A 510 -24.89 -15.74 -29.47
CA ALA A 510 -23.94 -16.81 -29.22
C ALA A 510 -24.38 -17.77 -28.10
N ALA A 511 -24.95 -17.24 -27.01
CA ALA A 511 -25.50 -18.06 -25.94
C ALA A 511 -26.71 -18.90 -26.40
N SER A 512 -27.63 -18.32 -27.19
CA SER A 512 -28.75 -19.07 -27.79
C SER A 512 -28.27 -20.14 -28.77
N ALA A 513 -27.29 -19.83 -29.63
CA ALA A 513 -26.68 -20.81 -30.53
C ALA A 513 -26.07 -22.00 -29.77
N THR A 514 -25.41 -21.73 -28.62
CA THR A 514 -24.84 -22.78 -27.74
C THR A 514 -25.93 -23.65 -27.11
N LEU A 515 -27.07 -23.07 -26.76
CA LEU A 515 -28.22 -23.79 -26.20
C LEU A 515 -28.78 -24.82 -27.19
N HIS A 516 -28.85 -24.46 -28.47
CA HIS A 516 -29.42 -25.29 -29.55
C HIS A 516 -28.38 -26.18 -30.27
N ALA A 517 -27.10 -26.05 -29.95
CA ALA A 517 -26.03 -26.86 -30.51
C ALA A 517 -26.05 -28.32 -29.98
N PRO A 518 -25.49 -29.29 -30.73
CA PRO A 518 -25.26 -30.63 -30.23
C PRO A 518 -24.43 -30.61 -28.93
N GLY A 519 -24.93 -31.24 -27.87
CA GLY A 519 -24.34 -31.19 -26.53
C GLY A 519 -24.84 -30.04 -25.64
N GLY A 520 -25.60 -29.08 -26.18
CA GLY A 520 -26.28 -28.02 -25.44
C GLY A 520 -25.36 -27.30 -24.45
N ALA A 521 -25.82 -27.18 -23.19
CA ALA A 521 -25.06 -26.53 -22.12
C ALA A 521 -23.66 -27.15 -21.84
N ALA A 522 -23.45 -28.43 -22.18
CA ALA A 522 -22.16 -29.10 -21.97
C ALA A 522 -21.09 -28.66 -22.98
N SER A 523 -21.48 -28.02 -24.08
CA SER A 523 -20.56 -27.44 -25.07
C SER A 523 -19.93 -26.12 -24.59
N ALA A 524 -20.48 -25.51 -23.53
CA ALA A 524 -19.93 -24.29 -22.96
C ALA A 524 -18.68 -24.59 -22.10
N PRO A 525 -17.64 -23.74 -22.15
CA PRO A 525 -16.48 -23.91 -21.29
C PRO A 525 -16.86 -23.76 -19.81
N PRO A 526 -16.13 -24.43 -18.89
CA PRO A 526 -16.38 -24.33 -17.47
C PRO A 526 -16.20 -22.88 -16.97
N ALA A 527 -17.01 -22.49 -15.98
CA ALA A 527 -17.06 -21.11 -15.48
C ALA A 527 -15.68 -20.49 -15.15
N PRO A 528 -14.72 -21.22 -14.52
CA PRO A 528 -13.39 -20.65 -14.24
C PRO A 528 -12.60 -20.22 -15.48
N GLN A 529 -12.77 -20.92 -16.62
CA GLN A 529 -12.13 -20.51 -17.88
C GLN A 529 -12.75 -19.22 -18.41
N VAL A 530 -14.07 -19.06 -18.29
CA VAL A 530 -14.76 -17.82 -18.66
C VAL A 530 -14.31 -16.67 -17.77
N TRP A 531 -14.16 -16.88 -16.46
CA TRP A 531 -13.69 -15.84 -15.56
C TRP A 531 -12.28 -15.35 -15.91
N LEU A 532 -11.39 -16.27 -16.29
CA LEU A 532 -10.05 -15.93 -16.74
C LEU A 532 -10.06 -15.13 -18.05
N LEU A 533 -10.87 -15.55 -19.04
CA LEU A 533 -11.05 -14.84 -20.30
C LEU A 533 -11.50 -13.39 -20.06
N LEU A 534 -12.46 -13.18 -19.17
CA LEU A 534 -12.90 -11.84 -18.78
C LEU A 534 -11.74 -11.08 -18.12
N ALA A 535 -11.05 -11.67 -17.14
CA ALA A 535 -9.94 -11.03 -16.45
C ALA A 535 -8.79 -10.62 -17.39
N GLN A 536 -8.51 -11.38 -18.44
CA GLN A 536 -7.49 -11.09 -19.46
C GLN A 536 -7.82 -9.85 -20.30
N SER A 537 -9.10 -9.50 -20.43
CA SER A 537 -9.57 -8.33 -21.17
C SER A 537 -9.52 -7.04 -20.35
N LEU A 538 -9.40 -7.13 -19.03
CA LEU A 538 -9.57 -6.04 -18.08
C LEU A 538 -8.23 -5.43 -17.61
N GLY A 539 -8.28 -4.18 -17.19
CA GLY A 539 -7.17 -3.51 -16.53
C GLY A 539 -7.46 -2.03 -16.26
N TRP A 540 -6.41 -1.22 -16.16
CA TRP A 540 -6.51 0.22 -15.94
C TRP A 540 -5.72 0.99 -16.99
N ARG A 541 -6.17 2.20 -17.30
CA ARG A 541 -5.38 3.19 -18.03
C ARG A 541 -4.77 4.17 -17.04
N HIS A 542 -3.45 4.35 -17.09
CA HIS A 542 -2.73 5.28 -16.24
C HIS A 542 -1.81 6.16 -17.10
N GLY A 543 -2.27 7.37 -17.42
CA GLY A 543 -1.65 8.21 -18.45
C GLY A 543 -1.73 7.52 -19.81
N ALA A 544 -0.59 7.41 -20.51
CA ALA A 544 -0.50 6.72 -21.79
C ALA A 544 -0.25 5.20 -21.66
N ALA A 545 -0.10 4.67 -20.44
CA ALA A 545 0.23 3.27 -20.21
C ALA A 545 -1.00 2.45 -19.79
N ASP A 546 -1.10 1.25 -20.37
CA ASP A 546 -2.04 0.24 -19.96
C ASP A 546 -1.45 -0.62 -18.83
N VAL A 547 -2.28 -0.89 -17.81
CA VAL A 547 -1.96 -1.78 -16.69
C VAL A 547 -2.93 -2.95 -16.74
N PRO A 548 -2.58 -4.08 -17.37
CA PRO A 548 -3.45 -5.26 -17.41
C PRO A 548 -3.70 -5.82 -16.02
N LEU A 549 -4.94 -6.24 -15.75
CA LEU A 549 -5.39 -6.74 -14.46
C LEU A 549 -4.51 -7.87 -13.95
N LEU A 550 -4.28 -8.89 -14.78
CA LEU A 550 -3.52 -10.09 -14.42
C LEU A 550 -2.01 -9.86 -14.32
N THR A 551 -1.48 -8.68 -14.64
CA THR A 551 -0.05 -8.35 -14.49
C THR A 551 0.17 -7.23 -13.47
N LEU A 552 -0.85 -6.93 -12.65
CA LEU A 552 -0.79 -5.86 -11.68
C LEU A 552 0.35 -6.08 -10.67
N THR A 553 1.24 -5.10 -10.58
CA THR A 553 2.30 -5.06 -9.57
C THR A 553 1.92 -4.14 -8.42
N VAL A 554 2.55 -4.34 -7.25
CA VAL A 554 2.33 -3.46 -6.08
C VAL A 554 2.67 -2.02 -6.42
N LYS A 555 3.71 -1.79 -7.25
CA LYS A 555 4.10 -0.44 -7.71
C LYS A 555 2.99 0.21 -8.53
N GLN A 556 2.44 -0.50 -9.53
CA GLN A 556 1.34 0.01 -10.36
C GLN A 556 0.08 0.26 -9.52
N ALA A 557 -0.30 -0.69 -8.68
CA ALA A 557 -1.45 -0.55 -7.77
C ALA A 557 -1.27 0.61 -6.78
N THR A 558 -0.05 0.86 -6.30
CA THR A 558 0.24 2.04 -5.47
C THR A 558 0.03 3.30 -6.30
N GLN A 559 0.58 3.38 -7.51
CA GLN A 559 0.47 4.56 -8.39
C GLN A 559 -0.98 4.91 -8.74
N LEU A 560 -1.81 3.91 -9.02
CA LEU A 560 -3.25 4.08 -9.30
C LEU A 560 -4.03 4.75 -8.15
N GLN A 561 -3.51 4.71 -6.92
CA GLN A 561 -4.12 5.35 -5.74
C GLN A 561 -3.63 6.79 -5.50
N LEU A 562 -2.58 7.25 -6.21
CA LEU A 562 -1.90 8.51 -5.90
C LEU A 562 -2.46 9.74 -6.63
N ALA A 563 -3.57 9.61 -7.35
CA ALA A 563 -4.22 10.75 -8.01
C ALA A 563 -4.45 11.95 -7.06
N PRO A 564 -4.98 11.76 -5.83
CA PRO A 564 -5.16 12.88 -4.90
C PRO A 564 -3.85 13.57 -4.50
N ALA A 565 -2.75 12.81 -4.34
CA ALA A 565 -1.44 13.38 -4.04
C ALA A 565 -0.87 14.18 -5.22
N TYR A 566 -1.06 13.69 -6.45
CA TYR A 566 -0.68 14.43 -7.66
C TYR A 566 -1.49 15.71 -7.85
N ASP A 567 -2.78 15.70 -7.49
CA ASP A 567 -3.62 16.90 -7.52
C ASP A 567 -3.17 17.94 -6.50
N ALA A 568 -2.86 17.51 -5.27
CA ALA A 568 -2.31 18.41 -4.25
C ALA A 568 -0.97 19.02 -4.69
N LEU A 569 -0.07 18.21 -5.26
CA LEU A 569 1.20 18.69 -5.81
C LEU A 569 0.98 19.66 -6.98
N ARG A 570 0.01 19.37 -7.86
CA ARG A 570 -0.36 20.24 -8.99
C ARG A 570 -0.81 21.61 -8.53
N VAL A 571 -1.65 21.71 -7.51
CA VAL A 571 -2.10 23.00 -6.95
C VAL A 571 -0.90 23.85 -6.52
N ARG A 572 0.08 23.24 -5.85
CA ARG A 572 1.28 23.95 -5.38
C ARG A 572 2.19 24.38 -6.51
N HIS A 573 2.41 23.50 -7.49
CA HIS A 573 3.20 23.83 -8.68
C HIS A 573 2.57 24.97 -9.48
N LEU A 574 1.24 25.02 -9.61
CA LEU A 574 0.55 26.14 -10.25
C LEU A 574 0.74 27.45 -9.50
N ALA A 575 0.64 27.45 -8.16
CA ALA A 575 0.92 28.64 -7.35
C ALA A 575 2.38 29.10 -7.49
N PHE A 576 3.33 28.17 -7.54
CA PHE A 576 4.74 28.47 -7.79
C PHE A 576 4.98 29.08 -9.18
N ILE A 577 4.36 28.52 -10.23
CA ILE A 577 4.42 29.03 -11.59
C ILE A 577 3.83 30.44 -11.67
N GLN A 578 2.67 30.67 -11.07
CA GLN A 578 2.01 31.98 -11.08
C GLN A 578 2.90 33.07 -10.46
N GLU A 579 3.52 32.76 -9.32
CA GLU A 579 4.49 33.67 -8.73
C GLU A 579 5.72 33.85 -9.63
N ALA A 580 6.23 32.79 -10.26
CA ALA A 580 7.41 32.90 -11.12
C ALA A 580 7.23 33.89 -12.29
N TYR A 581 6.01 34.06 -12.80
CA TYR A 581 5.67 35.00 -13.88
C TYR A 581 5.32 36.44 -13.43
N SER A 582 5.42 36.74 -12.13
CA SER A 582 5.27 38.11 -11.60
C SER A 582 3.98 38.83 -12.00
N GLY A 583 2.87 38.09 -12.10
CA GLY A 583 1.56 38.63 -12.48
C GLY A 583 1.23 38.50 -13.97
N ALA A 584 2.19 38.16 -14.83
CA ALA A 584 1.90 37.76 -16.20
C ALA A 584 1.19 36.40 -16.24
N ALA A 585 0.34 36.19 -17.25
CA ALA A 585 -0.35 34.92 -17.44
C ALA A 585 0.67 33.83 -17.84
N PRO A 586 0.78 32.72 -17.09
CA PRO A 586 1.68 31.63 -17.46
C PRO A 586 1.13 30.89 -18.69
N PRO A 587 2.01 30.35 -19.56
CA PRO A 587 1.59 29.53 -20.68
C PRO A 587 0.93 28.23 -20.21
N ALA A 588 0.01 27.68 -21.01
CA ALA A 588 -0.77 26.49 -20.64
C ALA A 588 0.14 25.26 -20.36
N GLU A 589 1.24 25.15 -21.09
CA GLU A 589 2.26 24.10 -20.98
C GLU A 589 3.23 24.28 -19.80
N ALA A 590 3.18 25.39 -19.05
CA ALA A 590 4.14 25.69 -17.97
C ALA A 590 4.25 24.57 -16.93
N ILE A 591 3.13 23.92 -16.59
CA ILE A 591 3.14 22.81 -15.62
C ILE A 591 3.85 21.57 -16.17
N HIS A 592 3.69 21.28 -17.46
CA HIS A 592 4.39 20.18 -18.12
C HIS A 592 5.88 20.49 -18.22
N ALA A 593 6.24 21.75 -18.55
CA ALA A 593 7.62 22.22 -18.58
C ALA A 593 8.30 22.12 -17.21
N LEU A 594 7.64 22.51 -16.12
CA LEU A 594 8.17 22.39 -14.76
C LEU A 594 8.40 20.93 -14.38
N ARG A 595 7.43 20.03 -14.67
CA ARG A 595 7.60 18.59 -14.42
C ARG A 595 8.78 18.01 -15.21
N ALA A 596 8.93 18.40 -16.47
CA ALA A 596 10.06 17.99 -17.30
C ALA A 596 11.40 18.53 -16.75
N ALA A 597 11.42 19.77 -16.25
CA ALA A 597 12.60 20.35 -15.60
C ALA A 597 12.98 19.59 -14.33
N LEU A 598 12.03 19.34 -13.41
CA LEU A 598 12.31 18.57 -12.18
C LEU A 598 12.81 17.15 -12.48
N ALA A 599 12.25 16.48 -13.49
CA ALA A 599 12.72 15.17 -13.93
C ALA A 599 14.15 15.22 -14.47
N ARG A 600 14.47 16.22 -15.31
CA ARG A 600 15.81 16.46 -15.86
C ARG A 600 16.83 16.76 -14.76
N LEU A 601 16.50 17.66 -13.83
CA LEU A 601 17.36 18.04 -12.71
C LEU A 601 17.56 16.87 -11.73
N TRP A 602 16.55 16.03 -11.54
CA TRP A 602 16.70 14.83 -10.73
C TRP A 602 17.71 13.84 -11.32
N ALA A 603 17.74 13.71 -12.66
CA ALA A 603 18.68 12.85 -13.37
C ALA A 603 20.14 13.34 -13.34
N LEU A 604 20.41 14.62 -13.05
CA LEU A 604 21.77 15.15 -12.94
C LEU A 604 22.57 14.40 -11.86
N VAL A 605 23.82 14.04 -12.15
CA VAL A 605 24.70 13.44 -11.15
C VAL A 605 25.29 14.57 -10.29
N TRP A 606 24.59 14.89 -9.19
CA TRP A 606 25.00 15.89 -8.22
C TRP A 606 24.37 15.59 -6.85
N GLU A 607 25.00 15.98 -5.75
CA GLU A 607 24.50 15.59 -4.43
C GLU A 607 23.10 16.20 -4.17
N PRO A 608 22.16 15.44 -3.58
CA PRO A 608 20.79 15.89 -3.37
C PRO A 608 20.65 17.19 -2.55
N ARG A 609 21.68 17.57 -1.77
CA ARG A 609 21.71 18.83 -0.99
C ARG A 609 21.70 20.07 -1.88
N HIS A 610 22.19 19.98 -3.11
CA HIS A 610 22.15 21.06 -4.10
C HIS A 610 20.79 21.14 -4.80
N LYS A 611 20.00 20.06 -4.73
CA LYS A 611 18.70 19.93 -5.38
C LYS A 611 17.54 20.31 -4.46
N GLU A 612 17.57 19.86 -3.21
CA GLU A 612 16.47 20.00 -2.24
C GLU A 612 15.87 21.42 -2.15
N PRO A 613 16.68 22.50 -2.14
CA PRO A 613 16.14 23.86 -2.06
C PRO A 613 15.17 24.20 -3.19
N LEU A 614 15.43 23.78 -4.42
CA LEU A 614 14.52 24.04 -5.55
C LEU A 614 13.19 23.28 -5.39
N TRP A 615 13.23 22.02 -4.92
CA TRP A 615 12.00 21.26 -4.66
C TRP A 615 11.18 21.88 -3.53
N ARG A 616 11.84 22.33 -2.46
CA ARG A 616 11.17 23.08 -1.39
C ARG A 616 10.58 24.38 -1.90
N LEU A 617 11.28 25.10 -2.76
CA LEU A 617 10.78 26.33 -3.37
C LEU A 617 9.49 26.07 -4.16
N ALA A 618 9.48 25.03 -4.99
CA ALA A 618 8.36 24.66 -5.84
C ALA A 618 7.06 24.29 -5.09
N VAL A 619 7.16 23.91 -3.81
CA VAL A 619 6.01 23.51 -2.98
C VAL A 619 5.75 24.42 -1.77
N ASN A 620 6.42 25.58 -1.70
CA ASN A 620 6.41 26.46 -0.52
C ASN A 620 6.90 25.78 0.78
N GLY A 621 7.82 24.81 0.65
CA GLY A 621 8.19 23.85 1.68
C GLY A 621 9.33 24.25 2.61
N PHE A 622 9.66 25.54 2.73
CA PHE A 622 10.67 26.01 3.68
C PHE A 622 10.08 26.21 5.07
N THR A 623 10.92 26.03 6.09
CA THR A 623 10.51 26.11 7.50
C THR A 623 9.84 27.46 7.79
N GLY A 624 8.60 27.42 8.29
CA GLY A 624 7.81 28.60 8.64
C GLY A 624 6.99 29.21 7.52
N PHE A 625 7.22 28.87 6.24
CA PHE A 625 6.52 29.50 5.12
C PHE A 625 5.01 29.26 5.13
N GLY A 626 4.57 28.04 5.47
CA GLY A 626 3.14 27.75 5.59
C GLY A 626 2.44 28.55 6.71
N MET A 627 3.15 28.80 7.82
CA MET A 627 2.64 29.64 8.91
C MET A 627 2.55 31.11 8.48
N LEU A 628 3.59 31.62 7.82
CA LEU A 628 3.60 32.99 7.30
C LEU A 628 2.50 33.22 6.27
N ALA A 629 2.22 32.24 5.41
CA ALA A 629 1.12 32.31 4.46
C ALA A 629 -0.25 32.35 5.16
N ALA A 630 -0.44 31.56 6.23
CA ALA A 630 -1.66 31.61 7.03
C ALA A 630 -1.83 32.96 7.74
N TRP A 631 -0.77 33.50 8.33
CA TRP A 631 -0.79 34.83 8.95
C TRP A 631 -1.11 35.94 7.97
N ALA A 632 -0.55 35.90 6.76
CA ALA A 632 -0.86 36.86 5.72
C ALA A 632 -2.35 36.82 5.33
N ALA A 633 -2.96 35.63 5.29
CA ALA A 633 -4.40 35.49 5.07
C ALA A 633 -5.24 36.11 6.20
N ASP A 634 -4.71 36.13 7.43
CA ASP A 634 -5.30 36.80 8.59
C ASP A 634 -4.92 38.31 8.67
N GLY A 635 -4.32 38.88 7.62
CA GLY A 635 -3.92 40.29 7.55
C GLY A 635 -2.62 40.63 8.31
N ARG A 636 -1.89 39.64 8.81
CA ARG A 636 -0.63 39.83 9.53
C ARG A 636 0.58 39.70 8.60
N VAL A 637 1.44 40.72 8.59
CA VAL A 637 2.67 40.73 7.80
C VAL A 637 3.90 40.67 8.72
N GLU A 638 4.69 39.60 8.59
CA GLU A 638 5.94 39.46 9.34
C GLU A 638 7.11 40.14 8.60
N LYS A 639 8.13 40.56 9.36
CA LYS A 639 9.37 41.12 8.83
C LYS A 639 10.42 40.03 8.60
N CYS A 640 11.13 40.12 7.47
CA CYS A 640 12.35 39.38 7.26
C CYS A 640 13.46 39.95 8.15
N PRO A 641 14.44 39.15 8.62
CA PRO A 641 15.60 39.68 9.32
C PRO A 641 16.40 40.75 8.56
N CYS A 642 16.23 40.90 7.24
CA CYS A 642 16.82 42.01 6.49
C CYS A 642 16.12 43.37 6.71
N GLY A 643 15.03 43.42 7.47
CA GLY A 643 14.27 44.64 7.81
C GLY A 643 13.00 44.84 6.97
N THR A 644 12.87 44.17 5.82
CA THR A 644 11.75 44.34 4.89
C THR A 644 10.51 43.55 5.35
N GLN A 645 9.33 44.15 5.21
CA GLN A 645 8.05 43.45 5.39
C GLN A 645 7.76 42.54 4.20
N MET A 646 7.32 41.30 4.44
CA MET A 646 7.12 40.30 3.40
C MET A 646 5.72 40.35 2.78
N THR A 647 5.31 41.50 2.24
CA THR A 647 3.96 41.73 1.69
C THR A 647 3.65 40.88 0.45
N ALA A 648 4.65 40.65 -0.42
CA ALA A 648 4.52 39.80 -1.60
C ALA A 648 4.59 38.29 -1.29
N GLY A 649 4.73 37.92 -0.01
CA GLY A 649 4.87 36.55 0.47
C GLY A 649 6.32 36.13 0.72
N ALA A 650 6.51 35.18 1.64
CA ALA A 650 7.82 34.76 2.12
C ALA A 650 8.72 34.16 1.01
N ARG A 651 8.12 33.41 0.08
CA ARG A 651 8.85 32.79 -1.04
C ARG A 651 9.42 33.83 -2.00
N VAL A 652 8.59 34.76 -2.44
CA VAL A 652 8.97 35.88 -3.31
C VAL A 652 10.03 36.74 -2.65
N HIS A 653 9.84 37.11 -1.38
CA HIS A 653 10.83 37.92 -0.69
C HIS A 653 12.19 37.22 -0.56
N HIS A 654 12.26 36.03 0.04
CA HIS A 654 13.57 35.41 0.33
C HIS A 654 14.35 34.95 -0.90
N PHE A 655 13.68 34.59 -1.99
CA PHE A 655 14.32 34.06 -3.20
C PHE A 655 14.28 35.01 -4.40
N TRP A 656 13.78 36.23 -4.20
CA TRP A 656 13.78 37.29 -5.20
C TRP A 656 14.00 38.66 -4.53
N ASP A 657 13.04 39.23 -3.80
CA ASP A 657 13.14 40.65 -3.42
C ASP A 657 14.15 40.99 -2.31
N CYS A 658 14.65 40.01 -1.56
CA CYS A 658 15.57 40.24 -0.46
C CYS A 658 16.90 40.81 -0.98
N VAL A 659 17.48 41.77 -0.27
CA VAL A 659 18.79 42.37 -0.58
C VAL A 659 19.92 41.34 -0.76
N VAL A 660 19.83 40.20 -0.06
CA VAL A 660 20.77 39.07 -0.21
C VAL A 660 20.57 38.35 -1.55
N ALA A 661 19.32 38.21 -1.98
CA ALA A 661 18.99 37.60 -3.27
C ALA A 661 19.28 38.54 -4.45
N GLU A 662 19.08 39.83 -4.26
CA GLU A 662 19.44 40.88 -5.22
C GLU A 662 20.95 40.89 -5.48
N ALA A 663 21.77 40.90 -4.44
CA ALA A 663 23.23 40.86 -4.58
C ALA A 663 23.72 39.65 -5.40
N LEU A 664 23.12 38.46 -5.22
CA LEU A 664 23.46 37.29 -6.04
C LEU A 664 23.01 37.45 -7.49
N ARG A 665 21.80 37.99 -7.72
CA ARG A 665 21.29 38.22 -9.08
C ARG A 665 22.13 39.24 -9.85
N ASP A 666 22.62 40.28 -9.19
CA ASP A 666 23.45 41.29 -9.84
C ASP A 666 24.75 40.69 -10.36
N VAL A 667 25.42 39.85 -9.54
CA VAL A 667 26.59 39.08 -9.97
C VAL A 667 26.24 38.13 -11.12
N MET A 668 25.10 37.45 -11.06
CA MET A 668 24.66 36.56 -12.14
C MET A 668 24.37 37.32 -13.43
N ARG A 669 23.71 38.49 -13.37
CA ARG A 669 23.40 39.35 -14.52
C ARG A 669 24.68 39.86 -15.16
N GLU A 670 25.62 40.35 -14.35
CA GLU A 670 26.92 40.83 -14.81
C GLU A 670 27.69 39.75 -15.57
N HIS A 671 27.74 38.51 -15.04
CA HIS A 671 28.52 37.43 -15.66
C HIS A 671 27.79 36.73 -16.81
N ALA A 672 26.45 36.67 -16.78
CA ALA A 672 25.67 36.07 -17.86
C ALA A 672 25.49 37.03 -19.05
N ASN A 673 25.70 38.34 -18.84
CA ASN A 673 25.42 39.40 -19.80
C ASN A 673 24.00 39.34 -20.40
N VAL A 674 23.03 38.90 -19.59
CA VAL A 674 21.61 38.80 -19.93
C VAL A 674 20.80 39.18 -18.71
N ASP A 675 19.69 39.89 -18.91
CA ASP A 675 18.72 40.13 -17.84
C ASP A 675 18.04 38.85 -17.40
N ILE A 676 18.26 38.47 -16.15
CA ILE A 676 17.72 37.25 -15.55
C ILE A 676 16.36 37.56 -14.94
N THR A 677 15.31 36.93 -15.47
CA THR A 677 13.94 37.05 -14.96
C THR A 677 13.61 35.98 -13.92
N ARG A 678 12.55 36.20 -13.14
CA ARG A 678 12.15 35.27 -12.06
C ARG A 678 11.76 33.91 -12.59
N ASN A 679 11.00 33.84 -13.68
CA ASN A 679 10.63 32.58 -14.32
C ASN A 679 11.85 31.82 -14.87
N GLN A 680 12.87 32.49 -15.41
CA GLN A 680 14.10 31.85 -15.87
C GLN A 680 14.84 31.16 -14.72
N LEU A 681 14.97 31.82 -13.57
CA LEU A 681 15.65 31.25 -12.40
C LEU A 681 14.81 30.17 -11.71
N TRP A 682 13.52 30.43 -11.46
CA TRP A 682 12.65 29.56 -10.66
C TRP A 682 12.12 28.35 -11.44
N LEU A 683 11.78 28.53 -12.73
CA LEU A 683 11.30 27.45 -13.60
C LEU A 683 12.44 26.80 -14.39
N VAL A 684 13.68 27.26 -14.18
CA VAL A 684 14.90 26.70 -14.77
C VAL A 684 14.81 26.72 -16.29
N GLN A 685 14.43 27.87 -16.84
CA GLN A 685 14.35 28.13 -18.27
C GLN A 685 15.56 28.97 -18.66
N ALA A 686 16.42 28.44 -19.53
CA ALA A 686 17.61 29.18 -19.94
C ALA A 686 17.24 30.47 -20.68
N PRO A 687 17.88 31.60 -20.34
CA PRO A 687 17.81 32.80 -21.14
C PRO A 687 18.31 32.53 -22.58
N PRO A 688 17.82 33.28 -23.59
CA PRO A 688 18.31 33.18 -24.95
C PRO A 688 19.84 33.33 -25.00
N GLY A 689 20.50 32.45 -25.76
CA GLY A 689 21.96 32.43 -25.87
C GLY A 689 22.69 31.60 -24.81
N LEU A 690 22.02 31.17 -23.73
CA LEU A 690 22.62 30.30 -22.72
C LEU A 690 22.23 28.82 -22.90
N SER A 691 23.15 27.92 -22.59
CA SER A 691 22.90 26.48 -22.63
C SER A 691 21.98 26.04 -21.49
N GLN A 692 20.90 25.34 -21.83
CA GLN A 692 19.97 24.78 -20.84
C GLN A 692 20.64 23.86 -19.82
N ALA A 693 21.63 23.06 -20.25
CA ALA A 693 22.34 22.15 -19.35
C ALA A 693 23.23 22.90 -18.33
N VAL A 694 23.82 24.02 -18.74
CA VAL A 694 24.61 24.88 -17.83
C VAL A 694 23.67 25.63 -16.89
N TRP A 695 22.57 26.17 -17.43
CA TRP A 695 21.57 26.90 -16.66
C TRP A 695 20.92 26.06 -15.57
N ASP A 696 20.66 24.77 -15.85
CA ASP A 696 20.19 23.80 -14.85
C ASP A 696 21.08 23.78 -13.59
N ILE A 697 22.40 23.78 -13.77
CA ILE A 697 23.38 23.75 -12.67
C ILE A 697 23.42 25.11 -11.96
N VAL A 698 23.40 26.21 -12.71
CA VAL A 698 23.39 27.58 -12.20
C VAL A 698 22.15 27.81 -11.31
N CYS A 699 20.96 27.44 -11.77
CA CYS A 699 19.73 27.55 -11.00
C CYS A 699 19.79 26.77 -9.68
N LEU A 700 20.25 25.51 -9.73
CA LEU A 700 20.39 24.68 -8.53
C LEU A 700 21.41 25.28 -7.54
N ALA A 701 22.56 25.76 -8.03
CA ALA A 701 23.56 26.43 -7.20
C ALA A 701 23.00 27.71 -6.55
N ALA A 702 22.32 28.54 -7.34
CA ALA A 702 21.79 29.82 -6.90
C ALA A 702 20.72 29.63 -5.83
N VAL A 703 19.69 28.81 -6.09
CA VAL A 703 18.61 28.55 -5.12
C VAL A 703 19.15 27.91 -3.84
N ALA A 704 20.17 27.04 -3.93
CA ALA A 704 20.80 26.47 -2.75
C ALA A 704 21.62 27.48 -1.93
N ALA A 705 22.31 28.41 -2.60
CA ALA A 705 23.03 29.50 -1.94
C ALA A 705 22.06 30.50 -1.27
N LEU A 706 20.92 30.79 -1.90
CA LEU A 706 19.86 31.62 -1.31
C LEU A 706 19.26 31.00 -0.06
N GLU A 707 19.04 29.68 -0.05
CA GLU A 707 18.60 28.98 1.16
C GLU A 707 19.66 29.04 2.28
N TYR A 708 20.95 28.92 1.93
CA TYR A 708 22.04 29.14 2.89
C TYR A 708 21.98 30.56 3.47
N GLY A 709 21.84 31.58 2.63
CA GLY A 709 21.68 32.97 3.05
C GLY A 709 20.49 33.19 3.98
N ARG A 710 19.33 32.62 3.64
CA ARG A 710 18.13 32.66 4.48
C ARG A 710 18.37 32.05 5.86
N GLN A 711 19.02 30.88 5.92
CA GLN A 711 19.36 30.25 7.20
C GLN A 711 20.29 31.12 8.04
N ARG A 712 21.29 31.76 7.41
CA ARG A 712 22.22 32.69 8.07
C ARG A 712 21.50 33.93 8.61
N LEU A 713 20.59 34.53 7.83
CA LEU A 713 19.77 35.67 8.26
C LEU A 713 18.98 35.36 9.54
N TYR A 714 18.30 34.22 9.59
CA TYR A 714 17.55 33.83 10.79
C TYR A 714 18.44 33.41 11.96
N ALA A 715 19.66 32.93 11.71
CA ALA A 715 20.61 32.58 12.76
C ALA A 715 21.29 33.81 13.39
N CYS A 716 21.38 34.93 12.65
CA CYS A 716 22.06 36.15 13.08
C CYS A 716 21.09 37.28 13.47
N ARG A 717 19.78 37.02 13.53
CA ARG A 717 18.79 38.04 13.94
C ARG A 717 18.91 38.37 15.42
N ASP A 718 18.72 39.64 15.75
CA ASP A 718 18.56 40.11 17.11
C ASP A 718 17.25 39.56 17.72
N ALA A 719 17.28 39.24 19.02
CA ALA A 719 16.13 38.67 19.71
C ALA A 719 15.02 39.70 19.98
N ALA A 720 15.37 40.97 20.18
CA ALA A 720 14.45 42.07 20.47
C ALA A 720 13.83 42.62 19.17
N ASP A 721 14.66 43.04 18.21
CA ASP A 721 14.17 43.70 16.99
C ASP A 721 13.78 42.72 15.87
N ARG A 722 14.14 41.44 16.02
CA ARG A 722 13.93 40.36 15.02
C ARG A 722 14.59 40.66 13.66
N THR A 723 15.45 41.66 13.58
CA THR A 723 16.24 42.07 12.42
C THR A 723 17.72 41.76 12.64
N ALA A 724 18.50 41.72 11.57
CA ALA A 724 19.95 41.64 11.62
C ALA A 724 20.54 43.01 11.28
N GLU A 725 21.69 43.33 11.87
CA GLU A 725 22.42 44.57 11.59
C GLU A 725 22.78 44.68 10.09
N VAL A 726 22.71 45.88 9.53
CA VAL A 726 22.97 46.13 8.09
C VAL A 726 24.33 45.58 7.65
N ALA A 727 25.38 45.74 8.47
CA ALA A 727 26.71 45.19 8.19
C ALA A 727 26.70 43.66 8.11
N VAL A 728 25.93 42.99 8.98
CA VAL A 728 25.75 41.54 8.99
C VAL A 728 24.99 41.08 7.74
N VAL A 729 23.93 41.79 7.35
CA VAL A 729 23.18 41.48 6.13
C VAL A 729 24.07 41.58 4.88
N ARG A 730 24.89 42.62 4.76
CA ARG A 730 25.88 42.77 3.67
C ARG A 730 26.89 41.63 3.67
N LYS A 731 27.43 41.26 4.84
CA LYS A 731 28.34 40.12 4.97
C LYS A 731 27.70 38.81 4.52
N ILE A 732 26.43 38.57 4.87
CA ILE A 732 25.69 37.39 4.43
C ILE A 732 25.52 37.39 2.91
N GLY A 733 25.27 38.55 2.28
CA GLY A 733 25.26 38.68 0.82
C GLY A 733 26.56 38.20 0.17
N VAL A 734 27.72 38.60 0.71
CA VAL A 734 29.03 38.13 0.24
C VAL A 734 29.22 36.63 0.48
N GLU A 735 28.79 36.10 1.64
CA GLU A 735 28.84 34.67 1.92
C GLU A 735 27.99 33.85 0.92
N VAL A 736 26.83 34.36 0.50
CA VAL A 736 25.95 33.72 -0.49
C VAL A 736 26.60 33.67 -1.87
N ILE A 737 27.20 34.78 -2.32
CA ILE A 737 27.93 34.82 -3.60
C ILE A 737 29.10 33.82 -3.56
N ALA A 738 29.85 33.77 -2.46
CA ALA A 738 30.95 32.83 -2.29
C ALA A 738 30.46 31.36 -2.28
N ASP A 739 29.34 31.06 -1.62
CA ASP A 739 28.74 29.73 -1.59
C ASP A 739 28.26 29.29 -2.99
N PHE A 740 27.63 30.20 -3.74
CA PHE A 740 27.22 29.98 -5.13
C PHE A 740 28.40 29.55 -6.02
N TRP A 741 29.48 30.33 -6.06
CA TRP A 741 30.67 29.99 -6.84
C TRP A 741 31.35 28.71 -6.34
N SER A 742 31.37 28.49 -5.02
CA SER A 742 31.93 27.27 -4.44
C SER A 742 31.16 26.02 -4.89
N ARG A 743 29.84 26.10 -5.06
CA ARG A 743 29.01 24.99 -5.57
C ARG A 743 29.28 24.71 -7.04
N LEU A 744 29.40 25.74 -7.88
CA LEU A 744 29.75 25.58 -9.29
C LEU A 744 31.15 24.98 -9.46
N ALA A 745 32.13 25.46 -8.69
CA ALA A 745 33.47 24.91 -8.68
C ALA A 745 33.50 23.45 -8.22
N ALA A 746 32.69 23.09 -7.22
CA ALA A 746 32.55 21.71 -6.77
C ALA A 746 31.95 20.81 -7.85
N PHE A 747 30.90 21.26 -8.54
CA PHE A 747 30.31 20.53 -9.66
C PHE A 747 31.33 20.31 -10.78
N LYS A 748 32.07 21.35 -11.18
CA LYS A 748 33.12 21.26 -12.21
C LYS A 748 34.16 20.17 -11.90
N ARG A 749 34.55 19.99 -10.63
CA ARG A 749 35.51 18.97 -10.21
C ARG A 749 34.99 17.54 -10.41
N ILE A 750 33.71 17.29 -10.13
CA ILE A 750 33.08 15.96 -10.31
C ILE A 750 33.25 15.47 -11.77
N PHE A 751 33.14 16.38 -12.75
CA PHE A 751 33.20 16.04 -14.16
C PHE A 751 34.60 16.15 -14.79
N ALA A 752 35.53 16.84 -14.14
CA ALA A 752 36.93 16.89 -14.57
C ALA A 752 37.66 15.56 -14.32
N GLU A 753 37.25 14.80 -13.29
CA GLU A 753 37.96 13.59 -12.85
C GLU A 753 37.41 12.27 -13.46
N ASP A 754 36.14 12.21 -13.92
CA ASP A 754 35.47 10.93 -14.23
C ASP A 754 34.61 10.89 -15.53
N TRP A 755 35.01 11.63 -16.58
CA TRP A 755 34.19 11.72 -17.81
C TRP A 755 33.97 10.38 -18.56
N LYS A 756 34.83 9.36 -18.36
CA LYS A 756 34.74 8.05 -19.02
C LYS A 756 33.86 7.04 -18.27
N ALA A 757 33.64 7.20 -16.95
CA ALA A 757 32.94 6.23 -16.11
C ALA A 757 31.41 6.45 -16.08
N LEU A 758 30.97 7.64 -16.45
CA LEU A 758 29.57 8.03 -16.46
C LEU A 758 28.96 7.73 -17.84
N ARG A 759 28.06 6.75 -17.92
CA ARG A 759 27.25 6.39 -19.11
C ARG A 759 26.29 7.53 -19.51
N TRP A 760 26.84 8.67 -19.91
CA TRP A 760 26.12 9.77 -20.54
C TRP A 760 26.29 9.63 -22.04
N THR A 761 25.19 9.76 -22.80
CA THR A 761 25.27 9.82 -24.25
C THR A 761 26.10 11.05 -24.69
N PRO A 762 26.93 10.95 -25.73
CA PRO A 762 28.09 11.85 -25.94
C PRO A 762 27.76 13.30 -26.34
N ALA A 763 26.49 13.66 -26.53
CA ALA A 763 26.11 14.92 -27.17
C ALA A 763 25.84 16.09 -26.19
N ALA A 764 25.29 15.82 -25.00
CA ALA A 764 24.89 16.88 -24.06
C ALA A 764 26.06 17.53 -23.27
N PRO A 765 27.12 16.81 -22.86
CA PRO A 765 28.18 17.41 -22.02
C PRO A 765 29.24 18.21 -22.78
N ARG A 766 29.48 17.91 -24.08
CA ARG A 766 30.49 18.61 -24.90
C ARG A 766 30.18 20.10 -25.06
N LEU A 767 28.91 20.47 -25.17
CA LEU A 767 28.46 21.86 -25.26
C LEU A 767 28.60 22.61 -23.91
N ALA A 768 28.36 21.93 -22.78
CA ALA A 768 28.52 22.52 -21.44
C ALA A 768 30.00 22.73 -21.09
N TYR A 769 30.88 21.83 -21.52
CA TYR A 769 32.32 21.93 -21.31
C TYR A 769 32.97 23.06 -22.12
N ALA A 770 32.57 23.24 -23.39
CA ALA A 770 33.09 24.30 -24.25
C ALA A 770 32.67 25.71 -23.78
N ALA A 771 31.44 25.86 -23.27
CA ALA A 771 30.95 27.14 -22.73
C ALA A 771 31.67 27.55 -21.43
N LEU A 772 31.95 26.60 -20.53
CA LEU A 772 32.61 26.88 -19.24
C LEU A 772 34.15 27.00 -19.33
N ALA A 773 34.75 26.65 -20.46
CA ALA A 773 36.18 26.77 -20.70
C ALA A 773 36.60 28.17 -21.18
N ALA A 774 35.69 28.92 -21.79
CA ALA A 774 35.95 30.28 -22.28
C ALA A 774 36.06 31.32 -21.15
N ASP A 775 35.33 31.15 -20.05
CA ASP A 775 35.23 32.16 -18.98
C ASP A 775 36.20 31.94 -17.79
N ALA A 776 36.94 30.83 -17.77
CA ALA A 776 37.77 30.43 -16.63
C ALA A 776 39.15 31.15 -16.55
N VAL A 777 39.42 32.12 -17.43
CA VAL A 777 40.73 32.82 -17.48
C VAL A 777 40.80 34.02 -16.52
N ALA A 778 39.69 34.44 -15.91
CA ALA A 778 39.67 35.57 -14.97
C ALA A 778 39.23 35.15 -13.56
N ALA A 779 40.19 34.78 -12.69
CA ALA A 779 40.22 35.08 -11.24
C ALA A 779 41.16 34.17 -10.42
N PRO A 780 42.39 34.60 -10.09
CA PRO A 780 43.21 33.93 -9.08
C PRO A 780 43.48 34.87 -7.88
N ALA A 781 42.59 34.86 -6.88
CA ALA A 781 42.90 35.47 -5.58
C ALA A 781 42.31 34.69 -4.37
N ALA A 782 41.17 34.00 -4.53
CA ALA A 782 40.53 33.28 -3.43
C ALA A 782 41.13 31.88 -3.12
N HIS A 783 42.07 31.39 -3.93
CA HIS A 783 42.57 30.01 -3.83
C HIS A 783 43.57 29.78 -2.68
N ARG A 784 44.30 30.83 -2.23
CA ARG A 784 45.40 30.68 -1.27
C ARG A 784 44.97 30.57 0.20
N ALA A 785 43.72 30.87 0.56
CA ALA A 785 43.25 30.82 1.94
C ALA A 785 42.78 29.42 2.41
N ARG A 786 42.51 28.47 1.50
CA ARG A 786 41.95 27.13 1.85
C ARG A 786 42.94 25.96 1.77
N GLN A 787 44.17 26.16 1.28
CA GLN A 787 45.12 25.06 1.05
C GLN A 787 45.91 24.59 2.28
N ARG A 788 45.79 25.23 3.46
CA ARG A 788 46.57 24.84 4.66
C ARG A 788 45.93 23.74 5.54
N LEU A 789 44.83 23.08 5.13
CA LEU A 789 44.12 22.15 6.01
C LEU A 789 43.77 20.76 5.46
N ARG A 790 44.32 20.28 4.35
CA ARG A 790 44.10 18.87 3.92
C ARG A 790 45.36 18.22 3.38
N ARG A 791 45.95 17.32 4.17
CA ARG A 791 46.82 16.25 3.65
C ARG A 791 45.97 15.24 2.86
N PRO A 792 46.46 14.68 1.74
CA PRO A 792 45.77 13.62 1.03
C PRO A 792 45.89 12.30 1.81
N THR A 793 44.77 11.74 2.27
CA THR A 793 44.73 10.41 2.88
C THR A 793 44.56 9.34 1.81
N LYS A 794 45.51 8.40 1.72
CA LYS A 794 45.34 7.14 0.98
C LYS A 794 44.08 6.41 1.49
N VAL A 795 43.23 5.93 0.58
CA VAL A 795 41.90 5.37 0.88
C VAL A 795 41.95 3.89 1.30
N CYS A 796 43.03 3.16 1.02
CA CYS A 796 43.19 1.76 1.41
C CYS A 796 44.55 1.50 2.07
N ALA A 797 44.54 0.76 3.17
CA ALA A 797 45.75 0.33 3.88
C ALA A 797 46.45 -0.89 3.23
N ASN A 798 45.80 -1.61 2.30
CA ASN A 798 46.48 -2.64 1.50
C ASN A 798 47.13 -1.99 0.26
N PRO A 799 48.48 -1.95 0.15
CA PRO A 799 49.18 -1.33 -0.97
C PRO A 799 49.05 -2.09 -2.30
N TYR A 800 48.56 -3.33 -2.28
CA TYR A 800 48.39 -4.18 -3.47
C TYR A 800 46.94 -4.23 -3.99
N CYS A 801 46.02 -3.51 -3.35
CA CYS A 801 44.61 -3.51 -3.74
C CYS A 801 44.39 -2.85 -5.12
N ARG A 802 43.85 -3.62 -6.08
CA ARG A 802 43.44 -3.15 -7.42
C ARG A 802 41.91 -3.15 -7.63
N SER A 803 41.13 -3.41 -6.57
CA SER A 803 39.67 -3.59 -6.67
C SER A 803 38.94 -2.26 -6.87
N MET A 804 38.29 -2.10 -8.02
CA MET A 804 37.29 -1.03 -8.26
C MET A 804 35.88 -1.44 -7.81
N ASP A 805 35.68 -2.71 -7.47
CA ASP A 805 34.40 -3.25 -7.01
C ASP A 805 34.32 -3.22 -5.48
N GLY A 806 33.70 -2.17 -4.95
CA GLY A 806 33.24 -2.08 -3.56
C GLY A 806 31.87 -1.41 -3.51
N PRO A 807 31.03 -1.68 -2.50
CA PRO A 807 29.69 -1.09 -2.39
C PRO A 807 29.81 0.38 -1.97
N SER A 808 30.18 1.22 -2.93
CA SER A 808 30.57 2.61 -2.71
C SER A 808 30.02 3.51 -3.84
N ALA A 809 28.70 3.47 -4.04
CA ALA A 809 27.98 4.56 -4.70
C ALA A 809 27.31 5.52 -3.68
N LEU A 810 27.55 5.32 -2.37
CA LEU A 810 26.81 6.00 -1.28
C LEU A 810 27.69 6.57 -0.15
N ILE A 811 29.02 6.55 -0.27
CA ILE A 811 29.93 7.12 0.73
C ILE A 811 30.98 7.98 0.01
N ALA A 812 31.27 9.18 0.52
CA ALA A 812 32.21 10.11 -0.08
C ALA A 812 33.65 9.52 -0.13
N PRO A 813 34.53 9.97 -1.05
CA PRO A 813 35.85 9.35 -1.32
C PRO A 813 36.87 9.33 -0.17
N SER A 814 36.50 9.69 1.06
CA SER A 814 37.37 9.74 2.24
C SER A 814 36.99 8.77 3.36
N GLU A 815 35.92 7.98 3.23
CA GLU A 815 35.42 7.13 4.32
C GLU A 815 35.34 5.67 3.88
N GLY A 816 36.50 4.98 3.84
CA GLY A 816 36.52 3.52 3.72
C GLY A 816 36.00 2.83 4.99
N LYS A 817 35.90 1.50 4.97
CA LYS A 817 35.49 0.70 6.13
C LYS A 817 36.64 0.60 7.13
N THR A 818 36.48 1.19 8.31
CA THR A 818 37.44 1.02 9.40
C THR A 818 37.32 -0.40 9.97
N CYS A 819 38.45 -1.07 10.20
CA CYS A 819 38.49 -2.41 10.79
C CYS A 819 37.63 -2.49 12.05
N SER A 820 36.60 -3.32 12.05
CA SER A 820 35.70 -3.47 13.22
C SER A 820 36.41 -3.98 14.47
N ARG A 821 37.55 -4.69 14.31
CA ARG A 821 38.37 -5.21 15.43
C ARG A 821 39.36 -4.19 15.98
N CYS A 822 40.17 -3.53 15.14
CA CYS A 822 41.24 -2.65 15.62
C CYS A 822 40.90 -1.16 15.57
N ARG A 823 39.85 -0.76 14.83
CA ARG A 823 39.42 0.63 14.57
C ARG A 823 40.50 1.61 14.08
N ARG A 824 41.69 1.11 13.70
CA ARG A 824 42.87 1.92 13.34
C ARG A 824 43.17 1.99 11.85
N LEU A 825 42.73 1.00 11.07
CA LEU A 825 43.01 0.90 9.63
C LEU A 825 41.72 0.94 8.82
N THR A 826 41.77 1.63 7.69
CA THR A 826 40.62 1.88 6.80
C THR A 826 40.83 1.17 5.46
N TYR A 827 39.85 0.38 5.03
CA TYR A 827 39.90 -0.44 3.82
C TYR A 827 38.85 -0.02 2.81
N CYS A 828 39.17 -0.13 1.51
CA CYS A 828 38.23 0.18 0.44
C CYS A 828 37.20 -0.95 0.20
N CYS A 829 37.51 -2.21 0.53
CA CYS A 829 36.62 -3.36 0.31
C CYS A 829 36.73 -4.43 1.40
N GLY A 830 35.79 -5.38 1.41
CA GLY A 830 35.76 -6.47 2.40
C GLY A 830 36.90 -7.48 2.25
N ALA A 831 37.46 -7.64 1.04
CA ALA A 831 38.59 -8.55 0.79
C ALA A 831 39.88 -8.05 1.48
N CYS A 832 40.21 -6.77 1.37
CA CYS A 832 41.38 -6.20 2.07
C CYS A 832 41.22 -6.21 3.60
N GLN A 833 39.98 -6.13 4.10
CA GLN A 833 39.70 -6.29 5.52
C GLN A 833 39.94 -7.73 6.00
N LEU A 834 39.57 -8.73 5.20
CA LEU A 834 39.79 -10.15 5.48
C LEU A 834 41.28 -10.52 5.41
N GLU A 835 41.99 -9.99 4.42
CA GLU A 835 43.43 -10.20 4.23
C GLU A 835 44.24 -9.68 5.43
N HIS A 836 43.90 -8.48 5.93
CA HIS A 836 44.46 -7.96 7.17
C HIS A 836 44.21 -8.87 8.39
N TRP A 837 43.02 -9.49 8.45
CA TRP A 837 42.70 -10.44 9.52
C TRP A 837 43.48 -11.74 9.41
N THR A 838 43.86 -12.16 8.20
CA THR A 838 44.65 -13.37 7.97
C THR A 838 46.15 -13.16 8.12
N GLU A 839 46.68 -11.99 7.75
CA GLU A 839 48.12 -11.69 7.81
C GLU A 839 48.64 -11.33 9.21
N THR A 840 47.76 -11.05 10.18
CA THR A 840 48.18 -10.64 11.54
C THR A 840 47.53 -11.48 12.66
N PRO A 841 47.84 -12.78 12.80
CA PRO A 841 47.16 -13.66 13.77
C PRO A 841 47.41 -13.28 15.25
N GLY A 842 48.45 -12.49 15.55
CA GLY A 842 48.90 -12.23 16.94
C GLY A 842 48.54 -10.87 17.56
N ARG A 843 48.00 -9.90 16.82
CA ARG A 843 47.71 -8.54 17.35
C ARG A 843 46.26 -8.30 17.82
N HIS A 844 45.43 -9.34 17.82
CA HIS A 844 44.00 -9.23 18.13
C HIS A 844 43.53 -10.07 19.33
N ALA A 845 44.45 -10.50 20.20
CA ALA A 845 44.10 -11.03 21.51
C ALA A 845 43.69 -9.88 22.47
N PRO A 846 42.61 -10.02 23.27
CA PRO A 846 42.24 -9.03 24.26
C PRO A 846 43.34 -8.95 25.34
N GLN A 847 43.75 -7.73 25.69
CA GLN A 847 44.62 -7.48 26.84
C GLN A 847 43.92 -7.99 28.11
N GLN A 848 44.40 -9.10 28.67
CA GLN A 848 44.11 -9.49 30.05
C GLN A 848 45.08 -8.73 30.97
N GLY A 849 44.53 -7.88 31.83
CA GLY A 849 45.22 -7.38 33.03
C GLY A 849 45.15 -8.45 34.14
N PRO A 850 46.10 -8.45 35.09
CA PRO A 850 46.32 -9.57 36.02
C PRO A 850 45.34 -9.51 37.21
N LEU A 851 45.37 -10.61 38.01
CA LEU A 851 44.67 -10.93 39.27
C LEU A 851 43.60 -12.01 39.05
N GLY A 852 43.61 -13.15 39.73
CA GLY A 852 44.40 -13.67 40.84
C GLY A 852 43.77 -15.02 41.22
N ALA A 853 44.57 -15.97 41.68
CA ALA A 853 44.17 -17.33 42.00
C ALA A 853 43.09 -17.43 43.09
N CYS A 854 42.07 -18.26 42.85
CA CYS A 854 41.48 -19.28 43.73
C CYS A 854 40.22 -19.85 43.07
#